data_AF-A0A1Z4M1V5-F1
#
_entry.id   AF-A0A1Z4M1V5-F1
#
_cell.length_a   1.000
_cell.length_b   1.000
_cell.length_c   1.000
_cell.angle_alpha   90.00
_cell.angle_beta   90.00
_cell.angle_gamma   90.00
#
_symmetry.space_group_name_H-M   'P 1'
#
loop_
_entity.id
_entity.type
_entity.pdbx_description
1 polymer ?
#
loop_
_entity_poly.entity_id
_entity_poly.type
_entity_poly.pdbx_seq_one_letter_code
_entity_poly.pdbx_strand_id
1 'polypeptide(L)'
;MNKLVVLNIDEGSFEQGFPVRLGIGEDGRIHYRNTVTLPPAPEIPRLYNEWQDKYRHLGDNGENRQIDVPSAQVTRVSIIEDENEARNKFEEYLHRWFSQLPWRELQVRIEERTQPNEIIRVIIDTNNIYFKKLPWHLWKLFHNRSHAEFALSAEYAPPTETLKRPVKVLAIFGGSQGLDLTSDKELIETLRSRGAKVTWLEQPQRQILNESLWNQHWDILFFAGHSSSGEECKTGQIQINNSETISLTRVKNALKAAVKKGLKLAIFNSCDGLGLADELRGVGVPQMIVMREPVPDAVARQFLKYFLEDFSQGNSLYIAVRNARQRLEWMEDEFPCASWLPVICQNPAAHPFIWAESPIKHLKKWVVGGIAVTLIFTGNYIRDNLLEVSGINNYIPISTKNQPSPKPSIESKSPKTLQGLGDNFSWGEKILIGYNSNQWKQRGIETFSQKNYEESIIYFEKSLQLIPNDPETLIYLNNAVAMKPSDSDKLPALNTGTPKPCVIQNQKPLKIAVIAPMFGNTTNQINEEILRGVAQAQNKTNRRCGIKGRLLQIIIVDDKDKTSTSKKVAKKLTKNEDILAVVGHYSSKATIATGEVYKKKQMVVVSPTSTAVRKSRQRDYGINLNQYVFRTPTNDGIAIKDLVNYMVRKLGKTEAAIVYDSSGSYSKTYREELKNQLQSIENGRLINLSECDLFNNANLENCVEIANQIVNVLVLVPETGVTFNKALGILDSNNASNLTLFGGDSLYSKAVENQGQKVQNFMIPIPWFQNESNQTPFESDAQKLWNAQVNWRTAMSYDATMTIVEGLKRIDGNPTRKGLQKVLSAEDFSAPGAAGNVEFDQNGDRKITPENDAEIGVIVEVKCDNPPSGNCRFVRVPQQ
;
A
#
# COMPACT_ATOMS: atom_id res chain seq x y z
N MET A 1 -1.50 29.09 27.06
CA MET A 1 -0.78 28.45 28.19
C MET A 1 -0.92 26.94 28.00
N ASN A 2 0.07 26.15 28.40
CA ASN A 2 -0.01 24.69 28.23
C ASN A 2 -0.91 24.13 29.32
N LYS A 3 -2.04 23.52 28.95
CA LYS A 3 -2.95 22.91 29.91
C LYS A 3 -2.50 21.49 30.24
N LEU A 4 -2.56 21.17 31.51
CA LEU A 4 -2.28 19.85 32.04
C LEU A 4 -3.55 19.26 32.64
N VAL A 5 -3.93 18.08 32.15
CA VAL A 5 -4.98 17.24 32.71
C VAL A 5 -4.32 15.97 33.24
N VAL A 6 -4.56 15.63 34.49
CA VAL A 6 -4.07 14.40 35.12
C VAL A 6 -5.27 13.58 35.55
N LEU A 7 -5.34 12.34 35.07
CA LEU A 7 -6.32 11.36 35.48
C LEU A 7 -5.61 10.30 36.31
N ASN A 8 -5.77 10.36 37.62
CA ASN A 8 -5.17 9.39 38.52
C ASN A 8 -6.17 8.26 38.83
N ILE A 9 -5.75 7.01 38.54
CA ILE A 9 -6.55 5.78 38.56
C ILE A 9 -5.76 4.70 39.32
N ASP A 10 -5.78 4.77 40.64
CA ASP A 10 -4.96 3.90 41.52
C ASP A 10 -5.75 2.79 42.21
N GLU A 11 -7.08 2.93 42.30
CA GLU A 11 -7.98 2.02 43.03
C GLU A 11 -9.13 1.57 42.12
N GLY A 12 -9.77 0.45 42.46
CA GLY A 12 -10.89 -0.13 41.73
C GLY A 12 -10.50 -1.31 40.83
N SER A 13 -11.48 -1.81 40.08
CA SER A 13 -11.31 -2.96 39.19
C SER A 13 -12.25 -2.87 37.99
N PHE A 14 -11.99 -3.66 36.94
CA PHE A 14 -12.86 -3.66 35.77
C PHE A 14 -14.26 -4.22 36.09
N GLU A 15 -14.42 -4.97 37.18
CA GLU A 15 -15.68 -5.52 37.65
C GLU A 15 -16.51 -4.50 38.45
N GLN A 16 -15.85 -3.60 39.19
CA GLN A 16 -16.50 -2.69 40.14
C GLN A 16 -16.46 -1.21 39.71
N GLY A 17 -15.68 -0.89 38.68
CA GLY A 17 -15.40 0.48 38.27
C GLY A 17 -14.17 1.06 38.97
N PHE A 18 -13.79 2.28 38.60
CA PHE A 18 -12.57 2.92 39.07
C PHE A 18 -12.84 4.35 39.56
N PRO A 19 -12.60 4.67 40.85
CA PRO A 19 -12.52 6.06 41.27
C PRO A 19 -11.34 6.76 40.60
N VAL A 20 -11.64 7.82 39.85
CA VAL A 20 -10.67 8.64 39.13
C VAL A 20 -10.58 10.01 39.75
N ARG A 21 -9.38 10.38 40.17
CA ARG A 21 -9.05 11.73 40.64
C ARG A 21 -8.60 12.56 39.44
N LEU A 22 -9.48 13.44 38.98
CA LEU A 22 -9.22 14.43 37.94
C LEU A 22 -8.49 15.63 38.54
N GLY A 23 -7.33 15.98 37.99
CA GLY A 23 -6.62 17.22 38.22
C GLY A 23 -6.51 18.04 36.93
N ILE A 24 -6.86 19.33 36.96
CA ILE A 24 -6.66 20.25 35.83
C ILE A 24 -5.84 21.45 36.30
N GLY A 25 -4.84 21.83 35.51
CA GLY A 25 -4.00 22.98 35.80
C GLY A 25 -3.01 23.30 34.69
N GLU A 26 -1.86 23.81 35.10
CA GLU A 26 -0.75 24.24 34.26
C GLU A 26 0.56 23.67 34.81
N ASP A 27 1.66 23.84 34.09
CA ASP A 27 2.96 23.24 34.42
C ASP A 27 3.38 23.59 35.87
N GLY A 28 3.48 22.56 36.73
CA GLY A 28 3.85 22.69 38.14
C GLY A 28 2.71 23.04 39.10
N ARG A 29 1.46 23.26 38.65
CA ARG A 29 0.33 23.62 39.54
C ARG A 29 -1.02 23.09 39.05
N ILE A 30 -1.68 22.29 39.89
CA ILE A 30 -3.07 21.85 39.71
C ILE A 30 -4.00 22.83 40.42
N HIS A 31 -4.97 23.39 39.69
CA HIS A 31 -5.89 24.41 40.18
C HIS A 31 -7.31 23.88 40.41
N TYR A 32 -7.66 22.78 39.76
CA TYR A 32 -8.95 22.14 39.89
C TYR A 32 -8.78 20.66 40.20
N ARG A 33 -9.58 20.16 41.15
CA ARG A 33 -9.63 18.76 41.52
C ARG A 33 -11.06 18.30 41.57
N ASN A 34 -11.29 17.08 41.12
CA ASN A 34 -12.59 16.44 41.17
C ASN A 34 -12.42 14.92 41.18
N THR A 35 -13.43 14.20 41.66
CA THR A 35 -13.44 12.74 41.65
C THR A 35 -14.66 12.25 40.87
N VAL A 36 -14.43 11.31 39.96
CA VAL A 36 -15.48 10.61 39.20
C VAL A 36 -15.23 9.12 39.27
N THR A 37 -16.26 8.33 39.51
CA THR A 37 -16.14 6.88 39.44
C THR A 37 -16.48 6.42 38.03
N LEU A 38 -15.47 5.92 37.31
CA LEU A 38 -15.65 5.28 36.02
C LEU A 38 -16.46 4.00 36.17
N PRO A 39 -17.33 3.68 35.20
CA PRO A 39 -18.18 2.51 35.28
C PRO A 39 -17.38 1.21 35.09
N PRO A 40 -17.90 0.07 35.58
CA PRO A 40 -17.35 -1.25 35.29
C PRO A 40 -17.20 -1.51 33.79
N ALA A 41 -16.16 -2.25 33.43
CA ALA A 41 -15.85 -2.72 32.09
C ALA A 41 -15.14 -4.10 32.14
N PRO A 42 -15.79 -5.15 32.67
CA PRO A 42 -15.15 -6.44 32.95
C PRO A 42 -14.60 -7.14 31.71
N GLU A 43 -15.09 -6.80 30.52
CA GLU A 43 -14.64 -7.40 29.25
C GLU A 43 -13.32 -6.80 28.73
N ILE A 44 -12.87 -5.64 29.22
CA ILE A 44 -11.65 -4.98 28.69
C ILE A 44 -10.42 -5.88 28.78
N PRO A 45 -10.10 -6.52 29.93
CA PRO A 45 -8.97 -7.43 30.00
C PRO A 45 -9.06 -8.57 28.98
N ARG A 46 -10.23 -9.19 28.85
CA ARG A 46 -10.45 -10.33 27.95
C ARG A 46 -10.33 -9.92 26.48
N LEU A 47 -11.03 -8.86 26.08
CA LEU A 47 -11.02 -8.34 24.71
C LEU A 47 -9.65 -7.80 24.31
N TYR A 48 -8.95 -7.13 25.23
CA TYR A 48 -7.59 -6.68 24.99
C TYR A 48 -6.66 -7.87 24.75
N ASN A 49 -6.70 -8.90 25.59
CA ASN A 49 -5.85 -10.07 25.43
C ASN A 49 -6.19 -10.84 24.15
N GLU A 50 -7.48 -11.00 23.82
CA GLU A 50 -7.92 -11.61 22.56
C GLU A 50 -7.37 -10.86 21.34
N TRP A 51 -7.44 -9.52 21.34
CA TRP A 51 -6.84 -8.69 20.30
C TRP A 51 -5.31 -8.80 20.31
N GLN A 52 -4.67 -8.68 21.47
CA GLN A 52 -3.22 -8.68 21.64
C GLN A 52 -2.61 -9.99 21.15
N ASP A 53 -3.23 -11.13 21.48
CA ASP A 53 -2.79 -12.44 21.01
C ASP A 53 -2.81 -12.46 19.50
N LYS A 54 -3.95 -12.16 18.87
CA LYS A 54 -4.08 -12.15 17.41
C LYS A 54 -3.10 -11.18 16.74
N TYR A 55 -2.95 -9.97 17.28
CA TYR A 55 -1.99 -8.96 16.83
C TYR A 55 -0.54 -9.47 16.89
N ARG A 56 -0.13 -10.10 17.99
CA ARG A 56 1.24 -10.63 18.15
C ARG A 56 1.54 -11.78 17.19
N HIS A 57 0.52 -12.54 16.78
CA HIS A 57 0.66 -13.60 15.78
C HIS A 57 0.75 -13.08 14.34
N LEU A 58 0.36 -11.82 14.05
CA LEU A 58 0.54 -11.20 12.73
C LEU A 58 2.02 -11.04 12.35
N GLY A 59 2.91 -10.93 13.35
CA GLY A 59 4.35 -10.77 13.18
C GLY A 59 5.17 -12.06 13.24
N ASP A 60 4.55 -13.22 13.51
CA ASP A 60 5.28 -14.46 13.68
C ASP A 60 5.58 -15.10 12.30
N ASN A 61 6.79 -14.82 11.80
CA ASN A 61 7.37 -15.42 10.60
C ASN A 61 8.15 -16.71 10.93
N GLY A 62 7.88 -17.44 12.02
CA GLY A 62 8.48 -18.78 12.23
C GLY A 62 10.03 -18.84 12.31
N GLU A 63 10.73 -17.70 12.31
CA GLU A 63 12.16 -17.62 12.54
C GLU A 63 12.46 -16.55 13.60
N ASN A 64 12.91 -17.04 14.76
CA ASN A 64 13.52 -16.32 15.89
C ASN A 64 12.64 -15.46 16.82
N ARG A 65 11.86 -16.15 17.65
CA ARG A 65 11.89 -15.93 19.12
C ARG A 65 12.26 -17.24 19.80
N GLN A 66 13.42 -17.30 20.43
CA GLN A 66 13.92 -18.49 21.11
C GLN A 66 13.24 -18.65 22.48
N ILE A 67 11.98 -19.09 22.50
CA ILE A 67 11.33 -19.78 23.64
C ILE A 67 10.43 -20.87 23.02
N ASP A 68 10.76 -22.13 23.27
CA ASP A 68 10.12 -23.32 22.70
C ASP A 68 8.64 -23.47 23.10
N VAL A 69 7.75 -23.58 22.09
CA VAL A 69 6.40 -24.17 22.21
C VAL A 69 6.10 -24.97 20.91
N PRO A 70 5.53 -26.19 20.99
CA PRO A 70 5.39 -27.09 19.85
C PRO A 70 4.37 -26.61 18.79
N SER A 71 4.71 -26.94 17.55
CA SER A 71 4.08 -26.51 16.31
C SER A 71 2.68 -27.07 16.05
N ALA A 72 1.73 -26.17 15.76
CA ALA A 72 0.54 -26.43 14.95
C ALA A 72 0.08 -25.16 14.20
N GLN A 73 0.02 -25.27 12.86
CA GLN A 73 -0.75 -24.50 11.86
C GLN A 73 -1.14 -23.04 12.14
N VAL A 74 -0.67 -22.09 11.28
CA VAL A 74 -1.35 -20.79 11.14
C VAL A 74 -1.31 -20.27 9.69
N THR A 75 -2.50 -19.94 9.14
CA THR A 75 -2.74 -19.30 7.83
C THR A 75 -3.01 -17.81 8.03
N ARG A 76 -2.16 -16.90 7.50
CA ARG A 76 -2.20 -15.45 7.80
C ARG A 76 -3.48 -14.69 7.46
N VAL A 77 -4.36 -15.25 6.62
CA VAL A 77 -5.65 -14.62 6.27
C VAL A 77 -6.64 -14.70 7.41
N SER A 78 -6.74 -15.87 8.05
CA SER A 78 -7.57 -15.99 9.24
C SER A 78 -7.01 -15.07 10.33
N ILE A 79 -5.69 -14.97 10.51
CA ILE A 79 -5.13 -14.08 11.54
C ILE A 79 -5.52 -12.62 11.32
N ILE A 80 -5.51 -12.09 10.08
CA ILE A 80 -5.88 -10.68 9.82
C ILE A 80 -7.40 -10.47 9.92
N GLU A 81 -8.21 -11.41 9.46
CA GLU A 81 -9.67 -11.33 9.59
C GLU A 81 -10.12 -11.51 11.05
N ASP A 82 -9.54 -12.49 11.75
CA ASP A 82 -9.71 -12.76 13.18
C ASP A 82 -9.22 -11.59 14.03
N GLU A 83 -8.08 -10.97 13.67
CA GLU A 83 -7.54 -9.78 14.32
C GLU A 83 -8.44 -8.59 14.07
N ASN A 84 -8.90 -8.35 12.84
CA ASN A 84 -9.83 -7.27 12.55
C ASN A 84 -11.15 -7.44 13.30
N GLU A 85 -11.63 -8.68 13.44
CA GLU A 85 -12.79 -8.99 14.26
C GLU A 85 -12.52 -8.68 15.74
N ALA A 86 -11.40 -9.12 16.31
CA ALA A 86 -11.04 -8.84 17.70
C ALA A 86 -10.79 -7.34 17.95
N ARG A 87 -10.15 -6.66 16.99
CA ARG A 87 -9.95 -5.21 16.95
C ARG A 87 -11.30 -4.49 16.99
N ASN A 88 -12.20 -4.82 16.07
CA ASN A 88 -13.53 -4.21 15.99
C ASN A 88 -14.33 -4.44 17.27
N LYS A 89 -14.33 -5.67 17.81
CA LYS A 89 -14.99 -6.00 19.09
C LYS A 89 -14.44 -5.16 20.25
N PHE A 90 -13.11 -5.06 20.34
CA PHE A 90 -12.46 -4.30 21.40
C PHE A 90 -12.69 -2.79 21.26
N GLU A 91 -12.53 -2.25 20.06
CA GLU A 91 -12.78 -0.84 19.73
C GLU A 91 -14.24 -0.44 19.98
N GLU A 92 -15.21 -1.25 19.54
CA GLU A 92 -16.63 -0.99 19.77
C GLU A 92 -16.95 -1.01 21.27
N TYR A 93 -16.40 -1.97 22.01
CA TYR A 93 -16.58 -2.03 23.46
C TYR A 93 -16.00 -0.79 24.15
N LEU A 94 -14.79 -0.36 23.77
CA LEU A 94 -14.17 0.87 24.28
C LEU A 94 -15.02 2.10 23.95
N HIS A 95 -15.51 2.24 22.72
CA HIS A 95 -16.37 3.35 22.33
C HIS A 95 -17.67 3.38 23.15
N ARG A 96 -18.29 2.22 23.39
CA ARG A 96 -19.47 2.10 24.25
C ARG A 96 -19.15 2.46 25.70
N TRP A 97 -18.03 1.99 26.22
CA TRP A 97 -17.59 2.32 27.58
C TRP A 97 -17.30 3.81 27.75
N PHE A 98 -16.52 4.43 26.86
CA PHE A 98 -16.24 5.86 26.84
C PHE A 98 -17.49 6.74 26.62
N SER A 99 -18.58 6.18 26.10
CA SER A 99 -19.84 6.90 25.90
C SER A 99 -20.73 6.92 27.14
N GLN A 100 -20.39 6.17 28.18
CA GLN A 100 -21.18 6.12 29.42
C GLN A 100 -21.10 7.44 30.21
N LEU A 101 -22.12 7.71 31.03
CA LEU A 101 -22.29 8.99 31.73
C LEU A 101 -21.06 9.46 32.54
N PRO A 102 -20.35 8.62 33.34
CA PRO A 102 -19.21 9.10 34.10
C PRO A 102 -18.03 9.55 33.20
N TRP A 103 -17.85 8.92 32.04
CA TRP A 103 -16.87 9.36 31.04
C TRP A 103 -17.27 10.69 30.40
N ARG A 104 -18.57 10.86 30.12
CA ARG A 104 -19.11 12.14 29.63
C ARG A 104 -18.97 13.26 30.65
N GLU A 105 -19.15 12.95 31.93
CA GLU A 105 -18.95 13.90 33.03
C GLU A 105 -17.48 14.37 33.13
N LEU A 106 -16.53 13.44 33.04
CA LEU A 106 -15.10 13.79 32.93
C LEU A 106 -14.81 14.63 31.69
N GLN A 107 -15.37 14.24 30.53
CA GLN A 107 -15.23 14.99 29.29
C GLN A 107 -15.71 16.44 29.47
N VAL A 108 -16.95 16.65 29.89
CA VAL A 108 -17.52 17.99 30.10
C VAL A 108 -16.65 18.82 31.05
N ARG A 109 -16.19 18.25 32.17
CA ARG A 109 -15.33 18.95 33.14
C ARG A 109 -14.00 19.43 32.55
N ILE A 110 -13.38 18.58 31.73
CA ILE A 110 -12.15 18.91 31.01
C ILE A 110 -12.43 19.98 29.95
N GLU A 111 -13.51 19.82 29.19
CA GLU A 111 -13.86 20.70 28.08
C GLU A 111 -14.25 22.12 28.54
N GLU A 112 -14.97 22.26 29.65
CA GLU A 112 -15.31 23.55 30.26
C GLU A 112 -14.08 24.35 30.71
N ARG A 113 -12.95 23.67 30.93
CA ARG A 113 -11.73 24.25 31.53
C ARG A 113 -10.55 24.28 30.57
N THR A 114 -10.77 23.90 29.31
CA THR A 114 -9.75 23.89 28.25
C THR A 114 -10.31 24.44 26.94
N GLN A 115 -9.54 25.28 26.26
CA GLN A 115 -9.95 25.88 24.99
C GLN A 115 -9.48 25.05 23.77
N PRO A 116 -10.18 25.11 22.62
CA PRO A 116 -9.83 24.33 21.43
C PRO A 116 -8.41 24.55 20.87
N ASN A 117 -7.86 25.75 21.05
CA ASN A 117 -6.55 26.14 20.51
C ASN A 117 -5.40 25.99 21.52
N GLU A 118 -5.67 25.51 22.74
CA GLU A 118 -4.63 25.28 23.75
C GLU A 118 -3.89 23.96 23.48
N ILE A 119 -2.59 23.94 23.79
CA ILE A 119 -1.84 22.69 23.86
C ILE A 119 -2.25 21.99 25.15
N ILE A 120 -2.93 20.85 25.03
CA ILE A 120 -3.48 20.10 26.15
C ILE A 120 -2.75 18.76 26.28
N ARG A 121 -2.19 18.51 27.46
CA ARG A 121 -1.54 17.25 27.80
C ARG A 121 -2.43 16.48 28.75
N VAL A 122 -2.86 15.29 28.35
CA VAL A 122 -3.58 14.38 29.25
C VAL A 122 -2.66 13.29 29.73
N ILE A 123 -2.44 13.24 31.03
CA ILE A 123 -1.61 12.23 31.67
C ILE A 123 -2.51 11.25 32.37
N ILE A 124 -2.41 9.98 31.96
CA ILE A 124 -3.01 8.85 32.64
C ILE A 124 -2.01 8.34 33.67
N ASP A 125 -2.33 8.55 34.94
CA ASP A 125 -1.52 8.13 36.08
C ASP A 125 -2.15 6.91 36.72
N THR A 126 -1.54 5.75 36.52
CA THR A 126 -2.10 4.46 36.96
C THR A 126 -1.02 3.39 37.09
N ASN A 127 -1.25 2.47 38.02
CA ASN A 127 -0.47 1.24 38.15
C ASN A 127 -1.13 0.04 37.44
N ASN A 128 -2.36 0.21 36.93
CA ASN A 128 -3.06 -0.86 36.23
C ASN A 128 -2.49 -1.06 34.81
N ILE A 129 -2.05 -2.28 34.53
CA ILE A 129 -1.36 -2.63 33.28
C ILE A 129 -2.25 -2.46 32.04
N TYR A 130 -3.55 -2.74 32.13
CA TYR A 130 -4.47 -2.61 31.00
C TYR A 130 -4.71 -1.14 30.66
N PHE A 131 -4.84 -0.26 31.65
CA PHE A 131 -4.96 1.17 31.40
C PHE A 131 -3.71 1.77 30.72
N LYS A 132 -2.50 1.27 31.03
CA LYS A 132 -1.28 1.66 30.30
C LYS A 132 -1.33 1.24 28.82
N LYS A 133 -2.01 0.13 28.55
CA LYS A 133 -2.12 -0.50 27.23
C LYS A 133 -3.27 0.03 26.37
N LEU A 134 -4.23 0.77 26.94
CA LEU A 134 -5.38 1.25 26.17
C LEU A 134 -4.99 2.25 25.06
N PRO A 135 -5.65 2.18 23.89
CA PRO A 135 -5.54 3.18 22.82
C PRO A 135 -6.37 4.42 23.18
N TRP A 136 -5.87 5.23 24.12
CA TRP A 136 -6.58 6.39 24.68
C TRP A 136 -7.08 7.41 23.65
N HIS A 137 -6.46 7.48 22.48
CA HIS A 137 -6.89 8.35 21.39
C HIS A 137 -8.29 8.00 20.82
N LEU A 138 -8.82 6.79 21.08
CA LEU A 138 -10.19 6.40 20.74
C LEU A 138 -11.23 7.08 21.64
N TRP A 139 -10.83 7.57 22.82
CA TRP A 139 -11.70 8.41 23.62
C TRP A 139 -11.88 9.76 22.92
N LYS A 140 -13.09 10.04 22.43
CA LYS A 140 -13.47 11.27 21.69
C LYS A 140 -13.44 12.57 22.51
N LEU A 141 -12.60 12.65 23.54
CA LEU A 141 -12.36 13.83 24.36
C LEU A 141 -11.86 15.04 23.54
N PHE A 142 -11.13 14.79 22.46
CA PHE A 142 -10.47 15.84 21.66
C PHE A 142 -10.92 15.92 20.21
N HIS A 143 -12.13 15.45 19.91
CA HIS A 143 -12.68 15.53 18.55
C HIS A 143 -12.64 16.96 17.98
N ASN A 144 -12.81 17.97 18.86
CA ASN A 144 -12.77 19.40 18.52
C ASN A 144 -11.51 20.14 19.00
N ARG A 145 -10.44 19.43 19.41
CA ARG A 145 -9.20 20.04 19.91
C ARG A 145 -7.98 19.43 19.24
N SER A 146 -7.50 20.07 18.18
CA SER A 146 -6.40 19.55 17.35
C SER A 146 -5.03 19.55 18.04
N HIS A 147 -4.88 20.26 19.17
CA HIS A 147 -3.62 20.44 19.87
C HIS A 147 -3.49 19.62 21.18
N ALA A 148 -4.17 18.47 21.26
CA ALA A 148 -4.21 17.64 22.46
C ALA A 148 -3.71 16.21 22.21
N GLU A 149 -2.96 15.64 23.15
CA GLU A 149 -2.51 14.24 23.08
C GLU A 149 -2.32 13.61 24.47
N PHE A 150 -2.48 12.29 24.53
CA PHE A 150 -2.40 11.47 25.73
C PHE A 150 -0.96 11.00 26.00
N ALA A 151 -0.63 10.88 27.29
CA ALA A 151 0.61 10.31 27.78
C ALA A 151 0.35 9.45 29.03
N LEU A 152 1.26 8.52 29.31
CA LEU A 152 1.30 7.75 30.55
C LEU A 152 2.23 8.44 31.56
N SER A 153 1.87 8.40 32.83
CA SER A 153 2.68 8.96 33.92
C SER A 153 3.93 8.13 34.20
N ALA A 154 5.07 8.81 34.35
CA ALA A 154 6.31 8.26 34.93
C ALA A 154 6.53 8.78 36.37
N GLU A 155 7.52 8.27 37.10
CA GLU A 155 7.89 8.75 38.44
C GLU A 155 8.31 10.22 38.38
N TYR A 156 8.02 10.95 39.46
CA TYR A 156 8.31 12.37 39.56
C TYR A 156 9.82 12.62 39.44
N ALA A 157 10.19 13.45 38.46
CA ALA A 157 11.53 13.98 38.27
C ALA A 157 11.48 15.53 38.20
N PRO A 158 12.59 16.25 38.45
CA PRO A 158 12.57 17.72 38.36
C PRO A 158 12.27 18.22 36.93
N PRO A 159 11.74 19.46 36.79
CA PRO A 159 11.34 20.02 35.50
C PRO A 159 12.51 20.09 34.52
N THR A 160 12.26 19.77 33.25
CA THR A 160 13.28 19.75 32.20
C THR A 160 13.47 21.13 31.58
N GLU A 161 14.73 21.56 31.39
CA GLU A 161 15.07 22.78 30.63
C GLU A 161 14.83 22.59 29.12
N THR A 162 14.64 23.69 28.39
CA THR A 162 14.52 23.69 26.93
C THR A 162 15.80 23.14 26.24
N LEU A 163 15.65 22.57 25.05
CA LEU A 163 16.79 22.10 24.26
C LEU A 163 17.71 23.28 23.90
N LYS A 164 18.99 23.16 24.24
CA LYS A 164 20.02 24.14 23.87
C LYS A 164 20.75 23.63 22.62
N ARG A 165 21.07 24.53 21.69
CA ARG A 165 21.81 24.17 20.47
C ARG A 165 23.32 24.07 20.74
N PRO A 166 24.04 23.15 20.05
CA PRO A 166 23.51 22.09 19.19
C PRO A 166 22.85 20.98 20.01
N VAL A 167 21.71 20.44 19.54
CA VAL A 167 21.01 19.31 20.20
C VAL A 167 21.89 18.06 20.09
N LYS A 168 22.33 17.48 21.21
CA LYS A 168 23.20 16.29 21.21
C LYS A 168 22.37 15.01 21.24
N VAL A 169 22.48 14.22 20.18
CA VAL A 169 21.76 12.95 20.03
C VAL A 169 22.74 11.80 20.12
N LEU A 170 22.53 10.89 21.08
CA LEU A 170 23.17 9.58 21.10
C LEU A 170 22.23 8.59 20.43
N ALA A 171 22.64 8.04 19.30
CA ALA A 171 21.84 7.08 18.53
C ALA A 171 22.53 5.70 18.54
N ILE A 172 21.85 4.73 19.13
CA ILE A 172 22.32 3.36 19.35
C ILE A 172 21.59 2.44 18.38
N PHE A 173 22.35 1.70 17.57
CA PHE A 173 21.86 0.70 16.63
C PHE A 173 22.27 -0.67 17.12
N GLY A 174 21.29 -1.40 17.65
CA GLY A 174 21.46 -2.69 18.31
C GLY A 174 21.60 -3.88 17.35
N GLY A 175 21.17 -5.05 17.79
CA GLY A 175 21.08 -6.24 16.94
C GLY A 175 20.25 -5.97 15.68
N SER A 176 20.79 -6.35 14.52
CA SER A 176 20.25 -5.96 13.20
C SER A 176 19.51 -7.09 12.47
N GLN A 177 19.37 -8.26 13.09
CA GLN A 177 18.77 -9.41 12.44
C GLN A 177 17.30 -9.14 12.09
N GLY A 178 16.96 -9.13 10.80
CA GLY A 178 15.59 -8.88 10.34
C GLY A 178 15.09 -7.44 10.44
N LEU A 179 15.96 -6.47 10.78
CA LEU A 179 15.63 -5.03 10.91
C LEU A 179 16.39 -4.18 9.88
N ASP A 180 15.76 -3.14 9.35
CA ASP A 180 16.40 -2.19 8.43
C ASP A 180 16.98 -0.98 9.18
N LEU A 181 18.01 -1.25 9.98
CA LEU A 181 18.72 -0.23 10.75
C LEU A 181 19.45 0.80 9.88
N THR A 182 19.67 0.50 8.59
CA THR A 182 20.29 1.44 7.64
C THR A 182 19.34 2.61 7.38
N SER A 183 18.07 2.31 7.10
CA SER A 183 17.03 3.33 6.94
C SER A 183 16.83 4.18 8.20
N ASP A 184 16.83 3.57 9.39
CA ASP A 184 16.74 4.30 10.66
C ASP A 184 17.91 5.28 10.84
N LYS A 185 19.12 4.86 10.46
CA LYS A 185 20.31 5.69 10.50
C LYS A 185 20.19 6.88 9.54
N GLU A 186 19.72 6.66 8.31
CA GLU A 186 19.48 7.74 7.35
C GLU A 186 18.48 8.78 7.89
N LEU A 187 17.39 8.32 8.53
CA LEU A 187 16.39 9.19 9.13
C LEU A 187 16.96 10.04 10.28
N ILE A 188 17.73 9.43 11.19
CA ILE A 188 18.35 10.15 12.30
C ILE A 188 19.41 11.14 11.80
N GLU A 189 20.13 10.82 10.72
CA GLU A 189 21.14 11.71 10.13
C GLU A 189 20.53 13.02 9.60
N THR A 190 19.24 13.01 9.22
CA THR A 190 18.53 14.24 8.81
C THR A 190 18.52 15.31 9.90
N LEU A 191 18.64 14.93 11.18
CA LEU A 191 18.67 15.88 12.30
C LEU A 191 19.91 16.80 12.28
N ARG A 192 21.00 16.39 11.63
CA ARG A 192 22.18 17.28 11.46
C ARG A 192 21.81 18.54 10.70
N SER A 193 21.00 18.41 9.64
CA SER A 193 20.48 19.54 8.87
C SER A 193 19.59 20.48 9.71
N ARG A 194 19.08 20.00 10.85
CA ARG A 194 18.25 20.73 11.81
C ARG A 194 19.04 21.29 13.00
N GLY A 195 20.37 21.19 12.97
CA GLY A 195 21.28 21.73 13.99
C GLY A 195 21.60 20.77 15.14
N ALA A 196 21.34 19.47 14.96
CA ALA A 196 21.75 18.44 15.92
C ALA A 196 23.20 17.98 15.69
N LYS A 197 23.87 17.60 16.78
CA LYS A 197 25.10 16.80 16.75
C LYS A 197 24.73 15.36 17.06
N VAL A 198 24.75 14.52 16.03
CA VAL A 198 24.44 13.09 16.13
C VAL A 198 25.73 12.29 16.36
N THR A 199 25.72 11.41 17.35
CA THR A 199 26.79 10.43 17.63
C THR A 199 26.22 9.03 17.51
N TRP A 200 26.90 8.18 16.73
CA TRP A 200 26.49 6.81 16.45
C TRP A 200 27.20 5.82 17.36
N LEU A 201 26.44 4.84 17.88
CA LEU A 201 26.97 3.59 18.41
C LEU A 201 26.35 2.44 17.63
N GLU A 202 27.12 1.82 16.74
CA GLU A 202 26.69 0.66 15.95
C GLU A 202 27.15 -0.61 16.63
N GLN A 203 26.18 -1.46 16.99
CA GLN A 203 26.39 -2.72 17.68
C GLN A 203 27.43 -2.63 18.81
N PRO A 204 27.32 -1.65 19.74
CA PRO A 204 28.35 -1.43 20.75
C PRO A 204 28.47 -2.61 21.70
N GLN A 205 29.67 -2.79 22.25
CA GLN A 205 29.84 -3.54 23.48
C GLN A 205 29.28 -2.76 24.66
N ARG A 206 28.80 -3.47 25.69
CA ARG A 206 28.25 -2.84 26.91
C ARG A 206 29.17 -1.80 27.54
N GLN A 207 30.48 -2.03 27.54
CA GLN A 207 31.44 -1.09 28.11
C GLN A 207 31.40 0.27 27.39
N ILE A 208 31.43 0.27 26.06
CA ILE A 208 31.38 1.48 25.23
C ILE A 208 30.06 2.23 25.45
N LEU A 209 28.95 1.49 25.52
CA LEU A 209 27.64 2.07 25.83
C LEU A 209 27.65 2.75 27.20
N ASN A 210 28.15 2.07 28.23
CA ASN A 210 28.25 2.63 29.58
C ASN A 210 29.13 3.88 29.61
N GLU A 211 30.31 3.85 29.00
CA GLU A 211 31.22 4.99 28.95
C GLU A 211 30.61 6.19 28.21
N SER A 212 29.90 5.94 27.10
CA SER A 212 29.22 6.99 26.34
C SER A 212 28.12 7.67 27.16
N LEU A 213 27.29 6.88 27.84
CA LEU A 213 26.23 7.38 28.73
C LEU A 213 26.80 8.10 29.97
N TRP A 214 27.92 7.60 30.51
CA TRP A 214 28.53 8.15 31.72
C TRP A 214 29.28 9.44 31.46
N ASN A 215 30.05 9.54 30.38
CA ASN A 215 31.05 10.58 30.20
C ASN A 215 30.51 11.82 29.46
N GLN A 216 29.55 11.65 28.57
CA GLN A 216 29.08 12.73 27.69
C GLN A 216 27.74 13.33 28.14
N HIS A 217 27.47 14.55 27.68
CA HIS A 217 26.17 15.21 27.80
C HIS A 217 25.31 14.85 26.59
N TRP A 218 24.10 14.36 26.84
CA TRP A 218 23.13 13.99 25.81
C TRP A 218 21.82 14.73 26.05
N ASP A 219 21.18 15.17 24.98
CA ASP A 219 19.82 15.73 25.04
C ASP A 219 18.77 14.67 24.70
N ILE A 220 19.07 13.86 23.68
CA ILE A 220 18.21 12.79 23.16
C ILE A 220 18.99 11.48 23.12
N LEU A 221 18.39 10.43 23.64
CA LEU A 221 18.81 9.05 23.47
C LEU A 221 17.87 8.39 22.46
N PHE A 222 18.42 7.83 21.38
CA PHE A 222 17.67 7.06 20.40
C PHE A 222 18.20 5.62 20.38
N PHE A 223 17.29 4.66 20.40
CA PHE A 223 17.61 3.23 20.25
C PHE A 223 16.75 2.61 19.15
N ALA A 224 17.39 1.90 18.23
CA ALA A 224 16.76 1.03 17.24
C ALA A 224 17.44 -0.35 17.28
N GLY A 225 16.65 -1.42 17.33
CA GLY A 225 17.10 -2.78 17.51
C GLY A 225 16.06 -3.64 18.23
N HIS A 226 16.36 -4.90 18.50
CA HIS A 226 15.44 -5.76 19.24
C HIS A 226 15.33 -5.34 20.71
N SER A 227 14.11 -5.28 21.22
CA SER A 227 13.81 -5.12 22.65
C SER A 227 12.66 -6.03 23.07
N SER A 228 12.60 -6.34 24.36
CA SER A 228 11.51 -7.11 24.94
C SER A 228 11.22 -6.64 26.37
N SER A 229 9.96 -6.74 26.77
CA SER A 229 9.54 -6.62 28.17
C SER A 229 9.47 -8.02 28.80
N GLY A 230 9.95 -8.18 30.03
CA GLY A 230 9.80 -9.41 30.81
C GLY A 230 8.37 -9.60 31.35
N GLU A 231 8.14 -10.68 32.12
CA GLU A 231 6.84 -10.98 32.72
C GLU A 231 6.23 -9.74 33.42
N GLU A 232 4.93 -9.51 33.18
CA GLU A 232 4.14 -8.38 33.70
C GLU A 232 4.60 -6.97 33.26
N CYS A 233 5.43 -6.82 32.23
CA CYS A 233 5.99 -5.52 31.82
C CYS A 233 6.79 -4.81 32.93
N LYS A 234 7.37 -5.55 33.87
CA LYS A 234 8.15 -4.96 34.99
C LYS A 234 9.64 -4.85 34.72
N THR A 235 10.13 -5.55 33.70
CA THR A 235 11.54 -5.51 33.30
C THR A 235 11.66 -5.31 31.79
N GLY A 236 12.77 -4.71 31.35
CA GLY A 236 13.01 -4.36 29.95
C GLY A 236 14.43 -4.74 29.52
N GLN A 237 14.54 -5.37 28.35
CA GLN A 237 15.80 -5.81 27.76
C GLN A 237 15.98 -5.20 26.37
N ILE A 238 17.23 -4.85 26.05
CA ILE A 238 17.64 -4.37 24.72
C ILE A 238 18.80 -5.20 24.19
N GLN A 239 18.71 -5.58 22.91
CA GLN A 239 19.80 -6.24 22.21
C GLN A 239 20.74 -5.17 21.64
N ILE A 240 21.88 -4.95 22.31
CA ILE A 240 22.81 -3.87 21.96
C ILE A 240 23.76 -4.24 20.81
N ASN A 241 23.89 -5.53 20.51
CA ASN A 241 24.58 -6.05 19.32
C ASN A 241 24.06 -7.47 19.01
N ASN A 242 24.47 -8.05 17.87
CA ASN A 242 23.97 -9.37 17.45
C ASN A 242 24.25 -10.53 18.44
N SER A 243 25.15 -10.34 19.42
CA SER A 243 25.56 -11.37 20.38
C SER A 243 25.17 -11.07 21.84
N GLU A 244 24.70 -9.86 22.15
CA GLU A 244 24.53 -9.40 23.54
C GLU A 244 23.18 -8.70 23.73
N THR A 245 22.37 -9.29 24.61
CA THR A 245 21.14 -8.70 25.16
C THR A 245 21.38 -8.31 26.62
N ILE A 246 20.98 -7.09 26.98
CA ILE A 246 21.16 -6.57 28.34
C ILE A 246 19.83 -6.06 28.89
N SER A 247 19.59 -6.27 30.19
CA SER A 247 18.55 -5.52 30.92
C SER A 247 19.03 -4.09 31.17
N LEU A 248 18.11 -3.11 31.11
CA LEU A 248 18.45 -1.72 31.40
C LEU A 248 18.93 -1.53 32.85
N THR A 249 18.57 -2.43 33.77
CA THR A 249 19.16 -2.50 35.12
C THR A 249 20.69 -2.53 35.11
N ARG A 250 21.33 -3.18 34.11
CA ARG A 250 22.80 -3.28 33.99
C ARG A 250 23.47 -1.98 33.56
N VAL A 251 22.71 -1.04 32.99
CA VAL A 251 23.15 0.30 32.58
C VAL A 251 22.46 1.42 33.36
N LYS A 252 21.67 1.07 34.39
CA LYS A 252 20.84 1.99 35.21
C LYS A 252 21.63 3.18 35.74
N ASN A 253 22.83 2.94 36.28
CA ASN A 253 23.65 4.01 36.85
C ASN A 253 24.22 4.94 35.76
N ALA A 254 24.57 4.40 34.59
CA ALA A 254 25.04 5.20 33.47
C ALA A 254 23.90 6.05 32.88
N LEU A 255 22.69 5.50 32.78
CA LEU A 255 21.51 6.27 32.40
C LEU A 255 21.16 7.36 33.43
N LYS A 256 21.25 7.06 34.73
CA LYS A 256 21.11 8.08 35.79
C LYS A 256 22.15 9.19 35.65
N ALA A 257 23.40 8.85 35.31
CA ALA A 257 24.43 9.84 35.04
C ALA A 257 24.08 10.68 33.80
N ALA A 258 23.60 10.07 32.72
CA ALA A 258 23.14 10.77 31.52
C ALA A 258 21.98 11.74 31.82
N VAL A 259 20.99 11.32 32.62
CA VAL A 259 19.88 12.17 33.10
C VAL A 259 20.41 13.35 33.92
N LYS A 260 21.30 13.11 34.89
CA LYS A 260 21.95 14.19 35.66
C LYS A 260 22.75 15.16 34.78
N LYS A 261 23.29 14.66 33.68
CA LYS A 261 24.02 15.44 32.67
C LYS A 261 23.11 16.08 31.62
N GLY A 262 21.78 15.94 31.71
CA GLY A 262 20.85 16.69 30.87
C GLY A 262 20.11 15.89 29.80
N LEU A 263 20.06 14.55 29.88
CA LEU A 263 19.20 13.71 29.03
C LEU A 263 17.73 14.03 29.28
N LYS A 264 17.00 14.38 28.21
CA LYS A 264 15.63 14.91 28.29
C LYS A 264 14.59 13.99 27.65
N LEU A 265 14.94 13.38 26.52
CA LEU A 265 14.07 12.47 25.77
C LEU A 265 14.80 11.16 25.45
N ALA A 266 14.12 10.04 25.66
CA ALA A 266 14.55 8.75 25.13
C ALA A 266 13.51 8.21 24.13
N ILE A 267 13.96 7.75 22.97
CA ILE A 267 13.11 7.20 21.91
C ILE A 267 13.53 5.75 21.69
N PHE A 268 12.63 4.82 21.98
CA PHE A 268 12.83 3.39 21.75
C PHE A 268 11.99 2.97 20.55
N ASN A 269 12.62 2.92 19.39
CA ASN A 269 11.99 2.50 18.15
C ASN A 269 12.13 0.97 18.00
N SER A 270 11.60 0.21 18.97
CA SER A 270 11.87 -1.22 19.16
C SER A 270 10.65 -2.02 19.67
N CYS A 271 10.73 -3.36 19.62
CA CYS A 271 9.60 -4.32 19.65
C CYS A 271 8.90 -4.60 21.01
N ASP A 272 8.67 -3.58 21.83
CA ASP A 272 7.83 -3.52 23.07
C ASP A 272 8.61 -2.66 24.07
N GLY A 273 8.01 -1.56 24.53
CA GLY A 273 8.69 -0.60 25.39
C GLY A 273 7.93 -0.16 26.63
N LEU A 274 6.80 -0.78 26.99
CA LEU A 274 6.13 -0.45 28.27
C LEU A 274 6.97 -0.90 29.46
N GLY A 275 7.57 -2.11 29.40
CA GLY A 275 8.49 -2.56 30.44
C GLY A 275 9.82 -1.80 30.47
N LEU A 276 10.29 -1.35 29.30
CA LEU A 276 11.41 -0.40 29.23
C LEU A 276 11.06 0.93 29.88
N ALA A 277 9.86 1.49 29.61
CA ALA A 277 9.41 2.73 30.20
C ALA A 277 9.26 2.62 31.72
N ASP A 278 8.75 1.51 32.23
CA ASP A 278 8.65 1.26 33.68
C ASP A 278 10.05 1.11 34.34
N GLU A 279 11.03 0.46 33.69
CA GLU A 279 12.41 0.43 34.22
C GLU A 279 13.09 1.81 34.20
N LEU A 280 12.90 2.56 33.10
CA LEU A 280 13.42 3.92 32.93
C LEU A 280 12.72 4.94 33.82
N ARG A 281 11.49 4.64 34.25
CA ARG A 281 10.76 5.37 35.29
C ARG A 281 11.63 5.54 36.53
N GLY A 282 12.18 4.44 37.05
CA GLY A 282 13.08 4.43 38.22
C GLY A 282 14.49 4.98 37.97
N VAL A 283 14.80 5.38 36.72
CA VAL A 283 16.02 6.11 36.34
C VAL A 283 15.79 7.63 36.38
N GLY A 284 14.55 8.09 36.19
CA GLY A 284 14.17 9.49 36.17
C GLY A 284 14.30 10.15 34.79
N VAL A 285 14.20 9.39 33.69
CA VAL A 285 14.17 9.97 32.33
C VAL A 285 12.89 10.82 32.19
N PRO A 286 12.97 12.11 31.84
CA PRO A 286 11.81 13.00 31.90
C PRO A 286 10.69 12.62 30.93
N GLN A 287 11.05 12.25 29.70
CA GLN A 287 10.12 11.89 28.64
C GLN A 287 10.66 10.75 27.79
N MET A 288 9.75 9.89 27.35
CA MET A 288 10.06 8.73 26.56
C MET A 288 8.99 8.53 25.48
N ILE A 289 9.41 8.07 24.31
CA ILE A 289 8.52 7.49 23.31
C ILE A 289 8.81 6.00 23.27
N VAL A 290 7.76 5.20 23.49
CA VAL A 290 7.81 3.74 23.46
C VAL A 290 6.60 3.19 22.70
N MET A 291 6.61 1.88 22.44
CA MET A 291 5.50 1.18 21.81
C MET A 291 4.74 0.35 22.85
N ARG A 292 3.40 0.39 22.80
CA ARG A 292 2.52 -0.37 23.71
C ARG A 292 2.66 -1.89 23.53
N GLU A 293 2.92 -2.30 22.30
CA GLU A 293 3.08 -3.70 21.87
C GLU A 293 4.26 -3.80 20.90
N PRO A 294 4.76 -5.02 20.61
CA PRO A 294 5.75 -5.23 19.56
C PRO A 294 5.34 -4.56 18.25
N VAL A 295 6.21 -3.71 17.70
CA VAL A 295 5.94 -2.94 16.50
C VAL A 295 6.63 -3.57 15.28
N PRO A 296 5.95 -3.72 14.13
CA PRO A 296 6.61 -4.10 12.88
C PRO A 296 7.66 -3.06 12.46
N ASP A 297 8.80 -3.49 11.92
CA ASP A 297 9.90 -2.61 11.48
C ASP A 297 9.44 -1.49 10.53
N ALA A 298 8.55 -1.82 9.59
CA ALA A 298 7.98 -0.85 8.66
C ALA A 298 7.18 0.25 9.38
N VAL A 299 6.37 -0.11 10.38
CA VAL A 299 5.57 0.83 11.18
C VAL A 299 6.48 1.71 12.04
N ALA A 300 7.48 1.10 12.70
CA ALA A 300 8.47 1.79 13.52
C ALA A 300 9.24 2.85 12.72
N ARG A 301 9.76 2.49 11.54
CA ARG A 301 10.45 3.41 10.64
C ARG A 301 9.55 4.54 10.15
N GLN A 302 8.31 4.22 9.79
CA GLN A 302 7.39 5.20 9.26
C GLN A 302 6.93 6.19 10.33
N PHE A 303 6.70 5.71 11.56
CA PHE A 303 6.47 6.55 12.73
C PHE A 303 7.66 7.48 12.97
N LEU A 304 8.88 6.92 13.04
CA LEU A 304 10.10 7.68 13.29
C LEU A 304 10.27 8.79 12.25
N LYS A 305 10.08 8.49 10.97
CA LYS A 305 10.13 9.49 9.89
C LYS A 305 9.15 10.64 10.13
N TYR A 306 7.87 10.34 10.35
CA TYR A 306 6.86 11.38 10.54
C TYR A 306 7.08 12.19 11.81
N PHE A 307 7.52 11.52 12.89
CA PHE A 307 7.85 12.17 14.15
C PHE A 307 9.03 13.13 14.00
N LEU A 308 10.15 12.69 13.41
CA LEU A 308 11.33 13.54 13.24
C LEU A 308 11.07 14.69 12.27
N GLU A 309 10.31 14.45 11.19
CA GLU A 309 9.86 15.49 10.26
C GLU A 309 9.13 16.61 10.99
N ASP A 310 8.22 16.28 11.91
CA ASP A 310 7.37 17.25 12.59
C ASP A 310 8.04 17.87 13.82
N PHE A 311 8.64 17.04 14.68
CA PHE A 311 9.29 17.47 15.91
C PHE A 311 10.45 18.43 15.64
N SER A 312 11.29 18.11 14.64
CA SER A 312 12.46 18.95 14.30
C SER A 312 12.12 20.31 13.67
N GLN A 313 10.83 20.57 13.37
CA GLN A 313 10.34 21.86 12.88
C GLN A 313 9.90 22.83 13.99
N GLY A 314 9.96 22.41 15.25
CA GLY A 314 9.59 23.24 16.41
C GLY A 314 8.21 22.94 16.97
N ASN A 315 7.53 21.88 16.51
CA ASN A 315 6.32 21.39 17.17
C ASN A 315 6.65 20.71 18.50
N SER A 316 5.70 20.74 19.44
CA SER A 316 5.90 20.07 20.73
C SER A 316 5.88 18.55 20.56
N LEU A 317 6.53 17.84 21.48
CA LEU A 317 6.59 16.37 21.52
C LEU A 317 5.19 15.74 21.34
N TYR A 318 4.19 16.26 22.04
CA TYR A 318 2.81 15.78 22.00
C TYR A 318 2.18 15.92 20.62
N ILE A 319 2.34 17.09 20.00
CA ILE A 319 1.79 17.33 18.66
C ILE A 319 2.52 16.48 17.62
N ALA A 320 3.85 16.39 17.72
CA ALA A 320 4.64 15.58 16.80
C ALA A 320 4.30 14.09 16.88
N VAL A 321 4.10 13.54 18.08
CA VAL A 321 3.65 12.15 18.25
C VAL A 321 2.23 11.96 17.74
N ARG A 322 1.31 12.89 18.04
CA ARG A 322 -0.07 12.85 17.51
C ARG A 322 -0.09 12.80 15.99
N ASN A 323 0.58 13.75 15.35
CA ASN A 323 0.62 13.86 13.90
C ASN A 323 1.29 12.65 13.27
N ALA A 324 2.39 12.16 13.86
CA ALA A 324 3.05 10.94 13.39
C ALA A 324 2.12 9.73 13.47
N ARG A 325 1.41 9.58 14.59
CA ARG A 325 0.46 8.49 14.85
C ARG A 325 -0.73 8.51 13.88
N GLN A 326 -1.37 9.67 13.68
CA GLN A 326 -2.47 9.80 12.71
C GLN A 326 -2.01 9.51 11.28
N ARG A 327 -0.78 9.89 10.93
CA ARG A 327 -0.20 9.57 9.62
C ARG A 327 0.15 8.09 9.46
N LEU A 328 -0.04 7.23 10.47
CA LEU A 328 0.05 5.77 10.34
C LEU A 328 -1.27 5.11 9.92
N GLU A 329 -2.40 5.83 9.92
CA GLU A 329 -3.72 5.24 9.60
C GLU A 329 -3.73 4.52 8.23
N TRP A 330 -3.04 5.05 7.22
CA TRP A 330 -2.94 4.39 5.91
C TRP A 330 -2.21 3.04 5.94
N MET A 331 -1.47 2.75 7.01
CA MET A 331 -0.77 1.47 7.19
C MET A 331 -1.65 0.44 7.88
N GLU A 332 -2.82 0.81 8.41
CA GLU A 332 -3.68 -0.11 9.18
C GLU A 332 -4.33 -1.19 8.32
N ASP A 333 -4.36 -1.00 7.00
CA ASP A 333 -4.74 -2.04 6.03
C ASP A 333 -3.76 -3.23 6.03
N GLU A 334 -2.47 -2.98 6.32
CA GLU A 334 -1.38 -3.99 6.29
C GLU A 334 -0.89 -4.35 7.69
N PHE A 335 -0.93 -3.39 8.61
CA PHE A 335 -0.54 -3.50 10.02
C PHE A 335 -1.68 -2.95 10.89
N PRO A 336 -2.73 -3.76 11.14
CA PRO A 336 -3.85 -3.33 11.95
C PRO A 336 -3.41 -2.72 13.27
N CYS A 337 -4.10 -1.65 13.68
CA CYS A 337 -3.80 -0.90 14.89
C CYS A 337 -2.40 -0.25 14.92
N ALA A 338 -1.75 -0.03 13.77
CA ALA A 338 -0.45 0.67 13.72
C ALA A 338 -0.47 2.02 14.47
N SER A 339 -1.59 2.76 14.40
CA SER A 339 -1.74 4.02 15.12
C SER A 339 -1.96 3.82 16.64
N TRP A 340 -2.24 2.61 17.12
CA TRP A 340 -2.43 2.33 18.54
C TRP A 340 -1.12 2.10 19.29
N LEU A 341 0.00 1.89 18.58
CA LEU A 341 1.24 1.43 19.19
C LEU A 341 2.04 2.57 19.86
N PRO A 342 2.29 3.72 19.22
CA PRO A 342 3.16 4.75 19.79
C PRO A 342 2.53 5.44 21.00
N VAL A 343 3.30 5.56 22.09
CA VAL A 343 2.86 6.23 23.33
C VAL A 343 3.97 7.08 23.94
N ILE A 344 3.57 8.22 24.50
CA ILE A 344 4.44 9.05 25.34
C ILE A 344 4.35 8.52 26.77
N CYS A 345 5.50 8.23 27.38
CA CYS A 345 5.62 8.06 28.81
C CYS A 345 6.37 9.27 29.37
N GLN A 346 5.73 10.03 30.25
CA GLN A 346 6.25 11.31 30.71
C GLN A 346 6.06 11.49 32.22
N ASN A 347 7.07 12.08 32.84
CA ASN A 347 6.95 12.70 34.15
C ASN A 347 5.98 13.90 34.11
N PRO A 348 4.92 13.92 34.94
CA PRO A 348 3.92 14.99 34.98
C PRO A 348 4.47 16.41 35.18
N ALA A 349 5.61 16.55 35.86
CA ALA A 349 6.25 17.84 36.12
C ALA A 349 7.16 18.34 34.99
N ALA A 350 7.39 17.55 33.94
CA ALA A 350 8.19 17.98 32.80
C ALA A 350 7.41 18.97 31.91
N HIS A 351 8.07 20.03 31.47
CA HIS A 351 7.51 20.99 30.52
C HIS A 351 7.38 20.35 29.12
N PRO A 352 6.50 20.86 28.24
CA PRO A 352 6.44 20.42 26.85
C PRO A 352 7.80 20.56 26.17
N PHE A 353 8.26 19.46 25.60
CA PHE A 353 9.55 19.38 24.94
C PHE A 353 9.41 19.84 23.50
N ILE A 354 10.20 20.84 23.11
CA ILE A 354 10.13 21.51 21.81
C ILE A 354 11.54 21.55 21.23
N TRP A 355 11.67 21.30 19.94
CA TRP A 355 12.95 21.40 19.24
C TRP A 355 13.49 22.83 19.26
N ALA A 356 14.79 22.99 19.50
CA ALA A 356 15.41 24.31 19.54
C ALA A 356 15.35 24.97 18.15
N GLU A 357 14.66 26.11 17.99
CA GLU A 357 14.56 26.83 16.70
C GLU A 357 15.88 27.48 16.24
N SER A 358 16.04 27.68 14.93
CA SER A 358 17.19 28.39 14.33
C SER A 358 16.87 29.89 14.27
N PRO A 359 17.83 30.80 14.55
CA PRO A 359 17.60 32.23 14.39
C PRO A 359 17.36 32.66 12.93
N ILE A 360 17.51 31.78 11.94
CA ILE A 360 17.37 32.09 10.51
C ILE A 360 15.91 31.91 10.02
N LYS A 361 14.95 32.56 10.70
CA LYS A 361 13.58 32.75 10.18
C LYS A 361 13.18 34.23 9.99
N HIS A 362 14.07 35.17 10.27
CA HIS A 362 13.77 36.61 10.13
C HIS A 362 14.11 37.26 8.78
N LEU A 363 14.56 36.52 7.76
CA LEU A 363 14.90 37.08 6.43
C LEU A 363 13.91 36.76 5.28
N LYS A 364 12.62 36.58 5.59
CA LYS A 364 11.56 36.45 4.56
C LYS A 364 10.35 37.36 4.78
N LYS A 365 10.56 38.58 5.28
CA LYS A 365 9.49 39.59 5.42
C LYS A 365 9.76 40.97 4.81
N TRP A 366 10.78 41.13 3.98
CA TRP A 366 11.01 42.38 3.24
C TRP A 366 11.41 42.09 1.79
N VAL A 367 10.42 41.79 0.93
CA VAL A 367 10.34 42.27 -0.48
C VAL A 367 8.86 42.14 -0.91
N VAL A 368 8.00 43.05 -0.43
CA VAL A 368 6.80 43.48 -1.16
C VAL A 368 6.74 44.99 -0.98
N GLY A 369 7.16 45.71 -2.01
CA GLY A 369 7.15 47.16 -2.01
C GLY A 369 8.22 47.74 -2.94
N GLY A 370 7.88 47.93 -4.21
CA GLY A 370 8.54 48.91 -5.04
C GLY A 370 9.08 48.42 -6.38
N ILE A 371 8.39 48.88 -7.42
CA ILE A 371 8.89 49.22 -8.76
C ILE A 371 8.92 48.08 -9.79
N ALA A 372 7.85 48.07 -10.59
CA ALA A 372 7.87 47.65 -11.97
C ALA A 372 8.80 48.57 -12.79
N VAL A 373 9.78 48.02 -13.50
CA VAL A 373 10.32 48.59 -14.74
C VAL A 373 10.64 47.46 -15.73
N THR A 374 10.16 47.69 -16.94
CA THR A 374 10.16 46.93 -18.18
C THR A 374 11.56 46.85 -18.85
N LEU A 375 11.66 46.00 -19.89
CA LEU A 375 12.64 45.96 -21.01
C LEU A 375 13.79 44.94 -20.85
N ILE A 376 13.84 43.83 -21.61
CA ILE A 376 14.11 43.63 -23.06
C ILE A 376 15.60 43.85 -23.44
N PHE A 377 16.15 42.85 -24.17
CA PHE A 377 17.25 42.83 -25.16
C PHE A 377 18.72 42.53 -24.77
N THR A 378 19.27 41.57 -25.55
CA THR A 378 20.68 41.34 -25.98
C THR A 378 21.68 40.87 -24.91
N GLY A 379 22.60 39.93 -25.11
CA GLY A 379 23.17 39.34 -26.33
C GLY A 379 24.70 39.30 -26.17
N ASN A 380 25.29 38.09 -26.14
CA ASN A 380 26.66 37.72 -26.56
C ASN A 380 27.95 38.38 -26.00
N TYR A 381 29.04 37.59 -26.10
CA TYR A 381 30.50 37.92 -26.06
C TYR A 381 31.16 38.10 -24.67
N ILE A 382 32.40 37.67 -24.35
CA ILE A 382 33.50 36.95 -25.05
C ILE A 382 34.53 36.44 -24.01
N ARG A 383 35.20 35.33 -24.36
CA ARG A 383 36.56 34.76 -24.12
C ARG A 383 37.55 35.19 -23.00
N ASP A 384 38.26 34.14 -22.56
CA ASP A 384 39.72 33.94 -22.34
C ASP A 384 40.55 34.93 -21.48
N ASN A 385 41.22 34.40 -20.43
CA ASN A 385 42.68 34.18 -20.49
C ASN A 385 43.28 33.48 -19.25
N LEU A 386 44.29 32.65 -19.56
CA LEU A 386 45.30 32.04 -18.69
C LEU A 386 46.19 33.08 -17.97
N LEU A 387 46.82 32.69 -16.86
CA LEU A 387 48.29 32.69 -16.70
C LEU A 387 48.75 31.93 -15.45
N GLU A 388 49.81 31.15 -15.64
CA GLU A 388 50.61 30.36 -14.68
C GLU A 388 51.45 31.23 -13.73
N VAL A 389 51.83 30.69 -12.56
CA VAL A 389 53.23 30.71 -12.05
C VAL A 389 53.54 29.44 -11.25
N SER A 390 54.67 28.82 -11.61
CA SER A 390 55.45 27.67 -11.08
C SER A 390 55.91 27.73 -9.60
N GLY A 391 55.97 26.61 -8.87
CA GLY A 391 57.19 25.81 -8.56
C GLY A 391 57.60 25.97 -7.06
N ILE A 392 58.13 25.03 -6.26
CA ILE A 392 59.19 24.01 -6.43
C ILE A 392 59.19 22.99 -5.22
N ASN A 393 59.44 21.71 -5.54
CA ASN A 393 60.14 20.56 -4.89
C ASN A 393 59.92 19.98 -3.45
N ASN A 394 59.73 18.64 -3.51
CA ASN A 394 60.41 17.51 -2.86
C ASN A 394 60.32 17.25 -1.34
N TYR A 395 59.85 16.05 -0.96
CA TYR A 395 60.69 14.97 -0.42
C TYR A 395 59.97 13.60 -0.50
N ILE A 396 60.72 12.58 -0.95
CA ILE A 396 60.39 11.13 -0.93
C ILE A 396 61.06 10.52 0.31
N PRO A 397 60.54 9.40 0.87
CA PRO A 397 61.39 8.21 0.86
C PRO A 397 60.63 6.93 0.45
N ILE A 398 61.34 6.09 -0.29
CA ILE A 398 61.02 4.71 -0.68
C ILE A 398 61.47 3.77 0.44
N SER A 399 60.70 2.72 0.72
CA SER A 399 61.27 1.43 1.12
C SER A 399 60.41 0.27 0.60
N THR A 400 61.09 -0.63 -0.11
CA THR A 400 60.61 -1.83 -0.81
C THR A 400 60.68 -3.07 0.06
N LYS A 401 59.79 -4.06 -0.18
CA LYS A 401 60.15 -5.48 -0.46
C LYS A 401 58.90 -6.36 -0.76
N ASN A 402 58.90 -6.93 -1.98
CA ASN A 402 58.61 -8.33 -2.40
C ASN A 402 57.58 -9.15 -1.58
N GLN A 403 56.57 -9.88 -2.08
CA GLN A 403 56.34 -10.72 -3.29
C GLN A 403 54.92 -11.38 -3.10
N PRO A 404 54.37 -12.26 -3.97
CA PRO A 404 54.04 -12.18 -5.39
C PRO A 404 52.50 -12.29 -5.66
N SER A 405 52.06 -11.78 -6.81
CA SER A 405 50.71 -11.94 -7.37
C SER A 405 50.51 -13.26 -8.15
N PRO A 406 49.32 -13.90 -8.13
CA PRO A 406 48.95 -14.91 -9.12
C PRO A 406 48.32 -14.28 -10.38
N LYS A 407 48.56 -14.94 -11.53
CA LYS A 407 48.17 -14.58 -12.91
C LYS A 407 46.65 -14.45 -13.15
N PRO A 408 46.24 -13.69 -14.19
CA PRO A 408 44.84 -13.48 -14.55
C PRO A 408 44.27 -14.71 -15.27
N SER A 409 43.17 -15.27 -14.74
CA SER A 409 42.33 -16.22 -15.46
C SER A 409 41.33 -15.46 -16.34
N ILE A 410 41.20 -15.94 -17.57
CA ILE A 410 40.33 -15.41 -18.62
C ILE A 410 38.87 -15.50 -18.15
N GLU A 411 38.23 -14.35 -17.92
CA GLU A 411 36.79 -14.27 -17.67
C GLU A 411 36.02 -14.67 -18.95
N SER A 412 35.41 -15.85 -18.94
CA SER A 412 34.24 -16.10 -19.76
C SER A 412 33.08 -15.33 -19.12
N LYS A 413 32.54 -14.34 -19.84
CA LYS A 413 31.37 -13.58 -19.40
C LYS A 413 30.18 -14.53 -19.27
N SER A 414 29.90 -14.96 -18.04
CA SER A 414 28.64 -15.60 -17.67
C SER A 414 27.50 -14.57 -17.67
N PRO A 415 26.27 -14.93 -18.07
CA PRO A 415 25.16 -13.99 -18.15
C PRO A 415 24.78 -13.52 -16.74
N LYS A 416 24.59 -12.21 -16.55
CA LYS A 416 24.08 -11.62 -15.31
C LYS A 416 22.78 -12.29 -14.88
N THR A 417 22.85 -13.17 -13.88
CA THR A 417 21.68 -13.80 -13.25
C THR A 417 20.91 -12.73 -12.45
N LEU A 418 19.58 -12.70 -12.63
CA LEU A 418 18.65 -11.71 -12.06
C LEU A 418 18.44 -11.88 -10.55
N GLN A 419 19.46 -11.63 -9.74
CA GLN A 419 19.28 -11.26 -8.33
C GLN A 419 19.06 -9.73 -8.25
N GLY A 420 17.96 -9.27 -7.63
CA GLY A 420 17.81 -7.86 -7.24
C GLY A 420 16.78 -7.00 -7.98
N LEU A 421 15.68 -7.56 -8.50
CA LEU A 421 14.58 -6.75 -9.08
C LEU A 421 13.77 -5.96 -8.01
N GLY A 422 13.92 -6.29 -6.73
CA GLY A 422 13.22 -5.69 -5.60
C GLY A 422 11.92 -6.41 -5.23
N ASP A 423 11.28 -6.02 -4.14
CA ASP A 423 10.20 -6.78 -3.48
C ASP A 423 8.91 -7.01 -4.27
N ASN A 424 8.76 -6.37 -5.41
CA ASN A 424 7.53 -6.33 -6.20
C ASN A 424 7.56 -7.23 -7.45
N PHE A 425 8.56 -8.11 -7.58
CA PHE A 425 8.76 -8.96 -8.77
C PHE A 425 8.89 -10.42 -8.34
N SER A 426 8.34 -11.34 -9.13
CA SER A 426 8.53 -12.78 -8.90
C SER A 426 8.39 -13.60 -10.18
N TRP A 427 9.35 -14.49 -10.43
CA TRP A 427 9.23 -15.60 -11.39
C TRP A 427 8.66 -16.86 -10.73
N GLY A 428 8.51 -16.86 -9.41
CA GLY A 428 8.19 -18.04 -8.61
C GLY A 428 9.05 -18.20 -7.38
N GLU A 429 10.02 -17.31 -7.15
CA GLU A 429 10.88 -17.29 -5.97
C GLU A 429 10.27 -16.54 -4.77
N LYS A 430 9.14 -15.85 -4.97
CA LYS A 430 8.48 -15.03 -3.95
C LYS A 430 6.97 -15.09 -4.06
N ILE A 431 6.26 -15.03 -2.94
CA ILE A 431 4.80 -14.88 -2.89
C ILE A 431 4.46 -13.38 -2.91
N LEU A 432 3.62 -12.98 -3.85
CA LEU A 432 3.05 -11.64 -4.00
C LEU A 432 1.57 -11.62 -3.55
N ILE A 433 0.86 -12.76 -3.63
CA ILE A 433 -0.51 -12.90 -3.12
C ILE A 433 -0.49 -13.78 -1.86
N GLY A 434 -0.38 -13.11 -0.71
CA GLY A 434 -0.22 -13.77 0.58
C GLY A 434 -1.43 -14.60 1.03
N TYR A 435 -2.64 -14.19 0.65
CA TYR A 435 -3.85 -14.78 1.21
C TYR A 435 -4.25 -16.14 0.59
N ASN A 436 -3.69 -16.52 -0.55
CA ASN A 436 -3.81 -17.89 -1.08
C ASN A 436 -2.58 -18.77 -0.74
N SER A 437 -1.72 -18.31 0.17
CA SER A 437 -0.51 -19.06 0.53
C SER A 437 -0.84 -20.29 1.37
N ASN A 438 -0.17 -21.40 1.06
CA ASN A 438 -0.18 -22.64 1.83
C ASN A 438 1.24 -23.22 1.91
N GLN A 439 1.44 -24.22 2.77
CA GLN A 439 2.75 -24.85 2.99
C GLN A 439 3.41 -25.36 1.70
N TRP A 440 2.61 -25.81 0.72
CA TRP A 440 3.15 -26.34 -0.53
C TRP A 440 3.58 -25.22 -1.45
N LYS A 441 2.87 -24.09 -1.47
CA LYS A 441 3.31 -22.89 -2.19
C LYS A 441 4.65 -22.40 -1.65
N GLN A 442 4.80 -22.36 -0.32
CA GLN A 442 6.04 -21.95 0.36
C GLN A 442 7.23 -22.86 -0.03
N ARG A 443 7.07 -24.19 0.09
CA ARG A 443 8.10 -25.13 -0.36
C ARG A 443 8.39 -25.02 -1.87
N GLY A 444 7.35 -24.75 -2.66
CA GLY A 444 7.46 -24.54 -4.10
C GLY A 444 8.34 -23.34 -4.44
N ILE A 445 8.15 -22.20 -3.76
CA ILE A 445 8.98 -21.00 -4.01
C ILE A 445 10.43 -21.18 -3.49
N GLU A 446 10.61 -21.86 -2.36
CA GLU A 446 11.94 -22.14 -1.79
C GLU A 446 12.76 -22.98 -2.76
N THR A 447 12.21 -24.10 -3.21
CA THR A 447 12.85 -24.99 -4.19
C THR A 447 13.03 -24.31 -5.55
N PHE A 448 12.08 -23.48 -5.98
CA PHE A 448 12.24 -22.66 -7.19
C PHE A 448 13.45 -21.72 -7.08
N SER A 449 13.60 -21.03 -5.94
CA SER A 449 14.71 -20.09 -5.69
C SER A 449 16.07 -20.78 -5.68
N GLN A 450 16.11 -22.04 -5.24
CA GLN A 450 17.27 -22.93 -5.25
C GLN A 450 17.53 -23.55 -6.64
N LYS A 451 16.68 -23.26 -7.64
CA LYS A 451 16.68 -23.88 -8.98
C LYS A 451 16.41 -25.40 -8.97
N ASN A 452 15.85 -25.92 -7.88
CA ASN A 452 15.35 -27.29 -7.83
C ASN A 452 13.93 -27.35 -8.43
N TYR A 453 13.86 -27.24 -9.75
CA TYR A 453 12.58 -27.16 -10.46
C TYR A 453 11.76 -28.45 -10.39
N GLU A 454 12.40 -29.60 -10.18
CA GLU A 454 11.70 -30.88 -10.06
C GLU A 454 10.82 -30.94 -8.80
N GLU A 455 11.37 -30.58 -7.65
CA GLU A 455 10.59 -30.48 -6.41
C GLU A 455 9.62 -29.31 -6.44
N SER A 456 10.03 -28.17 -7.02
CA SER A 456 9.19 -26.99 -7.15
C SER A 456 7.89 -27.30 -7.91
N ILE A 457 7.97 -28.06 -9.01
CA ILE A 457 6.80 -28.53 -9.76
C ILE A 457 5.87 -29.34 -8.85
N ILE A 458 6.40 -30.34 -8.13
CA ILE A 458 5.61 -31.22 -7.25
C ILE A 458 4.89 -30.39 -6.17
N TYR A 459 5.58 -29.41 -5.59
CA TYR A 459 5.02 -28.59 -4.53
C TYR A 459 3.97 -27.60 -5.06
N PHE A 460 4.17 -26.98 -6.21
CA PHE A 460 3.14 -26.14 -6.82
C PHE A 460 1.91 -26.96 -7.27
N GLU A 461 2.09 -28.19 -7.76
CA GLU A 461 0.97 -29.10 -8.06
C GLU A 461 0.14 -29.40 -6.79
N LYS A 462 0.81 -29.76 -5.68
CA LYS A 462 0.13 -29.98 -4.39
C LYS A 462 -0.57 -28.74 -3.87
N SER A 463 0.01 -27.57 -4.12
CA SER A 463 -0.59 -26.29 -3.74
C SER A 463 -1.90 -26.04 -4.51
N LEU A 464 -1.89 -26.26 -5.83
CA LEU A 464 -3.09 -26.14 -6.68
C LEU A 464 -4.14 -27.22 -6.41
N GLN A 465 -3.75 -28.40 -5.91
CA GLN A 465 -4.73 -29.39 -5.45
C GLN A 465 -5.52 -28.90 -4.24
N LEU A 466 -4.90 -28.10 -3.36
CA LEU A 466 -5.58 -27.50 -2.20
C LEU A 466 -6.38 -26.25 -2.60
N ILE A 467 -5.80 -25.39 -3.45
CA ILE A 467 -6.41 -24.13 -3.87
C ILE A 467 -6.32 -24.06 -5.40
N PRO A 468 -7.27 -24.69 -6.14
CA PRO A 468 -7.26 -24.67 -7.60
C PRO A 468 -7.33 -23.25 -8.18
N ASN A 469 -8.04 -22.35 -7.49
CA ASN A 469 -8.27 -20.98 -7.93
C ASN A 469 -7.12 -19.99 -7.62
N ASP A 470 -5.87 -20.47 -7.50
CA ASP A 470 -4.68 -19.64 -7.25
C ASP A 470 -3.88 -19.39 -8.54
N PRO A 471 -4.11 -18.26 -9.22
CA PRO A 471 -3.44 -17.97 -10.50
C PRO A 471 -1.96 -17.67 -10.36
N GLU A 472 -1.50 -17.17 -9.20
CA GLU A 472 -0.08 -16.94 -8.96
C GLU A 472 0.67 -18.28 -8.94
N THR A 473 0.15 -19.26 -8.21
CA THR A 473 0.74 -20.60 -8.16
C THR A 473 0.71 -21.28 -9.53
N LEU A 474 -0.35 -21.11 -10.33
CA LEU A 474 -0.38 -21.68 -11.68
C LEU A 474 0.69 -21.07 -12.59
N ILE A 475 0.95 -19.76 -12.48
CA ILE A 475 2.05 -19.11 -13.21
C ILE A 475 3.40 -19.68 -12.75
N TYR A 476 3.60 -19.85 -11.44
CA TYR A 476 4.85 -20.39 -10.90
C TYR A 476 5.10 -21.85 -11.30
N LEU A 477 4.06 -22.68 -11.28
CA LEU A 477 4.12 -24.04 -11.83
C LEU A 477 4.53 -24.01 -13.31
N ASN A 478 3.89 -23.17 -14.12
CA ASN A 478 4.24 -23.02 -15.53
C ASN A 478 5.67 -22.52 -15.74
N ASN A 479 6.16 -21.61 -14.88
CA ASN A 479 7.53 -21.12 -14.94
C ASN A 479 8.55 -22.21 -14.56
N ALA A 480 8.23 -23.07 -13.59
CA ALA A 480 9.08 -24.19 -13.18
C ALA A 480 9.15 -25.26 -14.29
N VAL A 481 8.01 -25.60 -14.90
CA VAL A 481 7.94 -26.47 -16.08
C VAL A 481 8.71 -25.87 -17.26
N ALA A 482 8.64 -24.56 -17.47
CA ALA A 482 9.43 -23.90 -18.51
C ALA A 482 10.96 -24.00 -18.32
N MET A 483 11.42 -24.25 -17.09
CA MET A 483 12.83 -24.54 -16.77
C MET A 483 13.18 -26.03 -16.82
N LYS A 484 12.18 -26.92 -16.72
CA LYS A 484 12.30 -28.38 -16.90
C LYS A 484 11.24 -28.89 -17.89
N PRO A 485 11.42 -28.62 -19.20
CA PRO A 485 10.33 -28.81 -20.15
C PRO A 485 9.86 -30.26 -20.33
N SER A 486 10.69 -31.25 -20.00
CA SER A 486 10.32 -32.68 -19.99
C SER A 486 9.08 -32.99 -19.14
N ASP A 487 8.75 -32.11 -18.20
CA ASP A 487 7.67 -32.27 -17.25
C ASP A 487 6.40 -31.52 -17.70
N SER A 488 6.25 -31.17 -18.99
CA SER A 488 5.08 -30.46 -19.53
C SER A 488 3.75 -31.16 -19.28
N ASP A 489 3.77 -32.48 -19.11
CA ASP A 489 2.59 -33.30 -18.82
C ASP A 489 2.05 -33.11 -17.40
N LYS A 490 2.86 -32.53 -16.48
CA LYS A 490 2.48 -32.17 -15.11
C LYS A 490 1.63 -30.90 -15.03
N LEU A 491 1.50 -30.14 -16.12
CA LEU A 491 0.62 -28.98 -16.13
C LEU A 491 -0.85 -29.42 -15.97
N PRO A 492 -1.74 -28.62 -15.33
CA PRO A 492 -3.15 -28.95 -15.21
C PRO A 492 -3.85 -29.14 -16.56
N ALA A 493 -4.69 -30.16 -16.66
CA ALA A 493 -5.41 -30.49 -17.89
C ALA A 493 -6.49 -29.45 -18.24
N LEU A 494 -6.63 -29.17 -19.54
CA LEU A 494 -7.70 -28.34 -20.09
C LEU A 494 -8.82 -29.23 -20.67
N ASN A 495 -9.97 -28.65 -20.97
CA ASN A 495 -11.02 -29.35 -21.72
C ASN A 495 -10.69 -29.39 -23.21
N THR A 496 -9.98 -28.36 -23.70
CA THR A 496 -9.65 -28.27 -25.13
C THR A 496 -8.21 -28.70 -25.47
N GLY A 497 -8.10 -29.86 -26.12
CA GLY A 497 -6.89 -30.34 -26.82
C GLY A 497 -6.16 -31.49 -26.12
N THR A 498 -5.84 -32.53 -26.90
CA THR A 498 -4.90 -33.57 -26.48
C THR A 498 -3.50 -32.99 -26.35
N PRO A 499 -2.71 -33.38 -25.33
CA PRO A 499 -1.29 -33.04 -25.26
C PRO A 499 -0.62 -33.46 -26.57
N LYS A 500 0.11 -32.53 -27.22
CA LYS A 500 0.98 -32.90 -28.34
C LYS A 500 2.30 -33.41 -27.76
N PRO A 501 2.82 -34.58 -28.18
CA PRO A 501 4.16 -35.01 -27.79
C PRO A 501 5.17 -33.95 -28.23
N CYS A 502 5.79 -33.27 -27.27
CA CYS A 502 6.67 -32.15 -27.57
C CYS A 502 8.09 -32.64 -27.85
N VAL A 503 8.64 -32.30 -29.02
CA VAL A 503 10.10 -32.29 -29.22
C VAL A 503 10.60 -30.97 -28.67
N ILE A 504 10.89 -30.92 -27.37
CA ILE A 504 11.32 -29.68 -26.73
C ILE A 504 12.80 -29.49 -27.05
N GLN A 505 13.08 -28.50 -27.89
CA GLN A 505 14.45 -28.08 -28.16
C GLN A 505 15.01 -27.49 -26.87
N ASN A 506 16.27 -27.81 -26.55
CA ASN A 506 16.97 -27.37 -25.34
C ASN A 506 17.30 -25.85 -25.39
N GLN A 507 16.30 -25.02 -25.65
CA GLN A 507 16.36 -23.58 -25.87
C GLN A 507 15.71 -22.84 -24.69
N LYS A 508 16.26 -21.67 -24.36
CA LYS A 508 15.76 -20.85 -23.24
C LYS A 508 14.29 -20.46 -23.45
N PRO A 509 13.46 -20.47 -22.39
CA PRO A 509 12.08 -20.03 -22.48
C PRO A 509 11.97 -18.58 -22.96
N LEU A 510 10.85 -18.25 -23.57
CA LEU A 510 10.48 -16.87 -23.91
C LEU A 510 9.91 -16.20 -22.67
N LYS A 511 10.28 -14.94 -22.41
CA LYS A 511 9.88 -14.22 -21.20
C LYS A 511 8.99 -13.04 -21.53
N ILE A 512 7.89 -12.92 -20.80
CA ILE A 512 7.03 -11.72 -20.78
C ILE A 512 6.76 -11.33 -19.33
N ALA A 513 6.23 -10.12 -19.12
CA ALA A 513 5.81 -9.68 -17.79
C ALA A 513 4.30 -9.48 -17.74
N VAL A 514 3.70 -9.72 -16.57
CA VAL A 514 2.35 -9.26 -16.23
C VAL A 514 2.45 -8.24 -15.10
N ILE A 515 1.78 -7.11 -15.26
CA ILE A 515 1.66 -6.09 -14.22
C ILE A 515 0.25 -6.18 -13.63
N ALA A 516 0.17 -6.64 -12.39
CA ALA A 516 -1.06 -6.77 -11.62
C ALA A 516 -0.86 -6.04 -10.27
N PRO A 517 -1.63 -4.98 -9.98
CA PRO A 517 -1.46 -4.21 -8.75
C PRO A 517 -1.97 -4.99 -7.55
N MET A 518 -1.13 -5.12 -6.51
CA MET A 518 -1.50 -5.83 -5.29
C MET A 518 -2.13 -4.84 -4.30
N PHE A 519 -3.45 -4.93 -4.11
CA PHE A 519 -4.22 -4.02 -3.25
C PHE A 519 -4.32 -4.45 -1.78
N GLY A 520 -3.80 -5.64 -1.42
CA GLY A 520 -3.66 -6.09 -0.03
C GLY A 520 -4.95 -6.53 0.68
N ASN A 521 -6.13 -6.44 0.06
CA ASN A 521 -7.40 -6.87 0.65
C ASN A 521 -8.07 -8.02 -0.13
N THR A 522 -8.84 -8.86 0.56
CA THR A 522 -9.55 -10.02 -0.02
C THR A 522 -10.81 -9.61 -0.80
N THR A 523 -11.31 -8.40 -0.57
CA THR A 523 -12.54 -7.86 -1.17
C THR A 523 -12.33 -7.38 -2.61
N ASN A 524 -11.09 -7.01 -2.98
CA ASN A 524 -10.72 -6.53 -4.31
C ASN A 524 -9.74 -7.49 -4.99
N GLN A 525 -10.29 -8.51 -5.65
CA GLN A 525 -9.54 -9.59 -6.31
C GLN A 525 -9.09 -9.24 -7.75
N ILE A 526 -8.99 -7.96 -8.10
CA ILE A 526 -8.61 -7.50 -9.45
C ILE A 526 -7.26 -8.08 -9.91
N ASN A 527 -6.29 -8.17 -9.00
CA ASN A 527 -5.01 -8.81 -9.24
C ASN A 527 -5.18 -10.26 -9.70
N GLU A 528 -6.01 -11.05 -9.02
CA GLU A 528 -6.25 -12.44 -9.39
C GLU A 528 -7.03 -12.57 -10.69
N GLU A 529 -8.01 -11.72 -10.93
CA GLU A 529 -8.77 -11.72 -12.18
C GLU A 529 -7.83 -11.54 -13.39
N ILE A 530 -6.91 -10.57 -13.31
CA ILE A 530 -5.88 -10.37 -14.34
C ILE A 530 -4.98 -11.60 -14.45
N LEU A 531 -4.47 -12.10 -13.32
CA LEU A 531 -3.54 -13.23 -13.31
C LEU A 531 -4.18 -14.54 -13.79
N ARG A 532 -5.48 -14.79 -13.54
CA ARG A 532 -6.20 -15.96 -14.05
C ARG A 532 -6.17 -15.99 -15.58
N GLY A 533 -6.41 -14.85 -16.22
CA GLY A 533 -6.39 -14.77 -17.69
C GLY A 533 -5.00 -15.08 -18.25
N VAL A 534 -3.98 -14.47 -17.65
CA VAL A 534 -2.57 -14.68 -18.03
C VAL A 534 -2.12 -16.12 -17.78
N ALA A 535 -2.43 -16.68 -16.61
CA ALA A 535 -2.10 -18.04 -16.22
C ALA A 535 -2.77 -19.08 -17.14
N GLN A 536 -4.05 -18.88 -17.49
CA GLN A 536 -4.77 -19.76 -18.40
C GLN A 536 -4.17 -19.74 -19.82
N ALA A 537 -3.79 -18.56 -20.32
CA ALA A 537 -3.12 -18.43 -21.62
C ALA A 537 -1.72 -19.07 -21.62
N GLN A 538 -0.96 -18.87 -20.55
CA GLN A 538 0.35 -19.52 -20.35
C GLN A 538 0.22 -21.04 -20.31
N ASN A 539 -0.69 -21.56 -19.49
CA ASN A 539 -0.93 -23.00 -19.34
C ASN A 539 -1.32 -23.64 -20.69
N LYS A 540 -2.25 -23.01 -21.42
CA LYS A 540 -2.66 -23.47 -22.76
C LYS A 540 -1.49 -23.48 -23.75
N THR A 541 -0.65 -22.45 -23.70
CA THR A 541 0.51 -22.32 -24.60
C THR A 541 1.58 -23.35 -24.28
N ASN A 542 1.94 -23.49 -23.01
CA ASN A 542 3.01 -24.40 -22.58
C ASN A 542 2.63 -25.87 -22.76
N ARG A 543 1.36 -26.24 -22.53
CA ARG A 543 0.83 -27.58 -22.84
C ARG A 543 0.85 -27.94 -24.33
N ARG A 544 1.01 -26.96 -25.21
CA ARG A 544 1.09 -27.13 -26.68
C ARG A 544 2.50 -26.89 -27.20
N CYS A 545 3.51 -27.23 -26.39
CA CYS A 545 4.94 -27.11 -26.71
C CYS A 545 5.45 -25.66 -26.86
N GLY A 546 4.72 -24.70 -26.29
CA GLY A 546 5.11 -23.30 -26.30
C GLY A 546 5.06 -22.66 -27.70
N ILE A 547 6.01 -21.78 -27.96
CA ILE A 547 6.14 -21.03 -29.21
C ILE A 547 7.38 -21.55 -29.93
N LYS A 548 7.18 -22.25 -31.06
CA LYS A 548 8.27 -22.89 -31.83
C LYS A 548 9.19 -23.75 -30.96
N GLY A 549 8.61 -24.50 -30.01
CA GLY A 549 9.35 -25.38 -29.09
C GLY A 549 9.92 -24.70 -27.85
N ARG A 550 9.71 -23.38 -27.65
CA ARG A 550 10.16 -22.64 -26.48
C ARG A 550 8.98 -22.32 -25.56
N LEU A 551 9.03 -22.81 -24.33
CA LEU A 551 7.98 -22.54 -23.33
C LEU A 551 8.00 -21.07 -22.88
N LEU A 552 6.85 -20.59 -22.42
CA LEU A 552 6.62 -19.23 -21.95
C LEU A 552 6.84 -19.15 -20.43
N GLN A 553 7.68 -18.20 -20.00
CA GLN A 553 7.83 -17.76 -18.62
C GLN A 553 7.25 -16.37 -18.43
N ILE A 554 6.59 -16.17 -17.30
CA ILE A 554 5.91 -14.93 -16.95
C ILE A 554 6.39 -14.43 -15.60
N ILE A 555 6.95 -13.21 -15.57
CA ILE A 555 7.23 -12.52 -14.31
C ILE A 555 6.01 -11.74 -13.86
N ILE A 556 5.59 -11.95 -12.62
CA ILE A 556 4.52 -11.18 -11.99
C ILE A 556 5.13 -9.93 -11.36
N VAL A 557 4.49 -8.78 -11.57
CA VAL A 557 4.98 -7.49 -11.10
C VAL A 557 3.88 -6.65 -10.46
N ASP A 558 4.14 -6.18 -9.24
CA ASP A 558 3.30 -5.23 -8.52
C ASP A 558 3.77 -3.78 -8.72
N ASP A 559 2.97 -2.97 -9.41
CA ASP A 559 3.20 -1.54 -9.53
C ASP A 559 2.33 -0.68 -8.60
N LYS A 560 1.53 -1.32 -7.74
CA LYS A 560 0.62 -0.70 -6.76
C LYS A 560 -0.41 0.25 -7.37
N ASP A 561 -0.60 0.22 -8.69
CA ASP A 561 -1.39 1.20 -9.45
C ASP A 561 -0.97 2.67 -9.20
N LYS A 562 0.30 2.88 -8.83
CA LYS A 562 0.87 4.21 -8.55
C LYS A 562 1.73 4.65 -9.72
N THR A 563 1.35 5.74 -10.39
CA THR A 563 2.07 6.31 -11.55
C THR A 563 3.60 6.38 -11.38
N SER A 564 4.09 6.77 -10.20
CA SER A 564 5.52 6.83 -9.89
C SER A 564 6.17 5.44 -9.85
N THR A 565 5.51 4.46 -9.24
CA THR A 565 5.93 3.06 -9.19
C THR A 565 5.84 2.40 -10.57
N SER A 566 4.74 2.60 -11.31
CA SER A 566 4.57 2.09 -12.69
C SER A 566 5.71 2.54 -13.59
N LYS A 567 6.13 3.81 -13.53
CA LYS A 567 7.30 4.31 -14.28
C LYS A 567 8.61 3.65 -13.85
N LYS A 568 8.80 3.38 -12.55
CA LYS A 568 10.00 2.67 -12.04
C LYS A 568 10.01 1.21 -12.52
N VAL A 569 8.86 0.52 -12.45
CA VAL A 569 8.67 -0.84 -12.94
C VAL A 569 8.95 -0.93 -14.44
N ALA A 570 8.35 -0.06 -15.26
CA ALA A 570 8.60 -0.01 -16.70
C ALA A 570 10.09 0.18 -17.03
N LYS A 571 10.79 1.06 -16.30
CA LYS A 571 12.24 1.25 -16.45
C LYS A 571 13.06 0.01 -16.06
N LYS A 572 12.62 -0.76 -15.05
CA LYS A 572 13.28 -2.02 -14.65
C LYS A 572 13.05 -3.12 -15.69
N LEU A 573 11.80 -3.31 -16.13
CA LEU A 573 11.44 -4.31 -17.16
C LEU A 573 12.18 -4.06 -18.47
N THR A 574 12.19 -2.81 -18.94
CA THR A 574 12.83 -2.47 -20.22
C THR A 574 14.35 -2.60 -20.23
N LYS A 575 15.01 -2.57 -19.05
CA LYS A 575 16.45 -2.84 -18.91
C LYS A 575 16.81 -4.32 -19.06
N ASN A 576 15.86 -5.23 -18.84
CA ASN A 576 16.07 -6.66 -19.03
C ASN A 576 15.70 -7.04 -20.46
N GLU A 577 16.69 -7.24 -21.33
CA GLU A 577 16.47 -7.53 -22.76
C GLU A 577 15.77 -8.86 -23.04
N ASP A 578 15.80 -9.81 -22.10
CA ASP A 578 15.12 -11.10 -22.25
C ASP A 578 13.58 -10.97 -22.23
N ILE A 579 13.04 -9.91 -21.61
CA ILE A 579 11.60 -9.68 -21.52
C ILE A 579 11.12 -9.05 -22.82
N LEU A 580 10.25 -9.75 -23.54
CA LEU A 580 9.83 -9.37 -24.90
C LEU A 580 8.61 -8.45 -24.93
N ALA A 581 7.71 -8.59 -23.96
CA ALA A 581 6.45 -7.84 -23.91
C ALA A 581 5.91 -7.74 -22.47
N VAL A 582 4.92 -6.87 -22.29
CA VAL A 582 4.19 -6.68 -21.03
C VAL A 582 2.69 -6.83 -21.27
N VAL A 583 2.03 -7.62 -20.42
CA VAL A 583 0.58 -7.56 -20.20
C VAL A 583 0.32 -6.57 -19.07
N GLY A 584 -0.33 -5.46 -19.36
CA GLY A 584 -0.53 -4.36 -18.42
C GLY A 584 -0.58 -3.01 -19.12
N HIS A 585 -0.72 -1.89 -18.42
CA HIS A 585 -0.99 -1.81 -16.99
C HIS A 585 -2.49 -2.00 -16.70
N TYR A 586 -2.83 -2.12 -15.42
CA TYR A 586 -4.23 -2.20 -14.99
C TYR A 586 -5.00 -0.91 -15.31
N SER A 587 -4.55 0.25 -14.81
CA SER A 587 -5.29 1.50 -15.03
C SER A 587 -4.86 2.25 -16.29
N SER A 588 -5.77 3.09 -16.79
CA SER A 588 -5.47 4.02 -17.89
C SER A 588 -4.40 5.04 -17.51
N LYS A 589 -4.41 5.57 -16.28
CA LYS A 589 -3.36 6.50 -15.79
C LYS A 589 -1.97 5.85 -15.81
N ALA A 590 -1.85 4.59 -15.40
CA ALA A 590 -0.57 3.88 -15.42
C ALA A 590 -0.11 3.57 -16.86
N THR A 591 -1.03 3.14 -17.73
CA THR A 591 -0.75 2.86 -19.14
C THR A 591 -0.22 4.09 -19.88
N ILE A 592 -0.86 5.25 -19.68
CA ILE A 592 -0.42 6.54 -20.26
C ILE A 592 0.96 6.92 -19.71
N ALA A 593 1.13 6.83 -18.38
CA ALA A 593 2.35 7.23 -17.69
C ALA A 593 3.60 6.46 -18.12
N THR A 594 3.45 5.20 -18.54
CA THR A 594 4.57 4.32 -18.90
C THR A 594 4.80 4.20 -20.40
N GLY A 595 3.85 4.63 -21.23
CA GLY A 595 3.93 4.54 -22.70
C GLY A 595 5.25 5.05 -23.29
N GLU A 596 5.74 6.22 -22.85
CA GLU A 596 7.01 6.77 -23.36
C GLU A 596 8.25 5.97 -22.92
N VAL A 597 8.20 5.29 -21.77
CA VAL A 597 9.30 4.41 -21.33
C VAL A 597 9.39 3.19 -22.24
N TYR A 598 8.23 2.57 -22.54
CA TYR A 598 8.16 1.40 -23.40
C TYR A 598 8.50 1.73 -24.86
N LYS A 599 7.99 2.84 -25.39
CA LYS A 599 8.34 3.34 -26.74
C LYS A 599 9.84 3.50 -26.94
N LYS A 600 10.53 4.16 -25.99
CA LYS A 600 12.00 4.37 -26.04
C LYS A 600 12.80 3.06 -26.07
N LYS A 601 12.23 1.98 -25.57
CA LYS A 601 12.85 0.66 -25.48
C LYS A 601 12.18 -0.38 -26.38
N GLN A 602 11.32 0.10 -27.29
CA GLN A 602 10.61 -0.65 -28.31
C GLN A 602 9.85 -1.87 -27.76
N MET A 603 9.41 -1.80 -26.51
CA MET A 603 8.73 -2.91 -25.82
C MET A 603 7.23 -2.79 -26.02
N VAL A 604 6.62 -3.84 -26.58
CA VAL A 604 5.16 -3.93 -26.70
C VAL A 604 4.54 -4.08 -25.32
N VAL A 605 3.47 -3.34 -25.10
CA VAL A 605 2.61 -3.44 -23.94
C VAL A 605 1.17 -3.60 -24.40
N VAL A 606 0.51 -4.65 -23.93
CA VAL A 606 -0.90 -4.91 -24.23
C VAL A 606 -1.69 -4.77 -22.92
N SER A 607 -2.46 -3.68 -22.79
CA SER A 607 -3.27 -3.44 -21.59
C SER A 607 -4.57 -4.23 -21.67
N PRO A 608 -4.87 -5.05 -20.65
CA PRO A 608 -6.12 -5.81 -20.63
C PRO A 608 -7.30 -5.05 -20.02
N THR A 609 -7.08 -3.87 -19.43
CA THR A 609 -8.11 -3.20 -18.62
C THR A 609 -8.14 -1.68 -18.77
N SER A 610 -7.26 -1.08 -19.58
CA SER A 610 -7.35 0.37 -19.87
C SER A 610 -8.42 0.65 -20.91
N THR A 611 -9.50 1.32 -20.52
CA THR A 611 -10.66 1.58 -21.39
C THR A 611 -10.81 3.04 -21.83
N ALA A 612 -10.08 3.96 -21.19
CA ALA A 612 -10.13 5.41 -21.44
C ALA A 612 -10.21 5.80 -22.92
N VAL A 613 -11.01 6.83 -23.21
CA VAL A 613 -11.30 7.22 -24.59
C VAL A 613 -10.06 7.77 -25.27
N ARG A 614 -9.68 7.12 -26.36
CA ARG A 614 -8.60 7.59 -27.23
C ARG A 614 -9.05 8.75 -28.10
N LYS A 615 -8.17 9.75 -28.25
CA LYS A 615 -8.33 10.86 -29.18
C LYS A 615 -8.41 10.38 -30.62
N SER A 616 -9.27 10.99 -31.45
CA SER A 616 -9.46 10.62 -32.86
C SER A 616 -9.64 11.86 -33.74
N ARG A 617 -9.79 11.71 -35.05
CA ARG A 617 -10.10 12.87 -35.91
C ARG A 617 -11.47 13.48 -35.59
N GLN A 618 -12.40 12.66 -35.10
CA GLN A 618 -13.75 13.05 -34.73
C GLN A 618 -13.88 13.52 -33.27
N ARG A 619 -12.86 13.30 -32.42
CA ARG A 619 -12.87 13.63 -30.99
C ARG A 619 -11.59 14.40 -30.63
N ASP A 620 -11.73 15.66 -30.28
CA ASP A 620 -10.62 16.54 -29.91
C ASP A 620 -10.15 16.35 -28.44
N TYR A 621 -10.97 15.70 -27.61
CA TYR A 621 -10.64 15.18 -26.28
C TYR A 621 -10.15 13.72 -26.34
N GLY A 622 -9.64 13.22 -25.21
CA GLY A 622 -9.17 11.84 -25.07
C GLY A 622 -7.67 11.71 -24.81
N ILE A 623 -7.23 10.47 -24.65
CA ILE A 623 -5.83 10.12 -24.39
C ILE A 623 -5.08 9.80 -25.68
N ASN A 624 -3.77 10.01 -25.65
CA ASN A 624 -2.87 9.57 -26.72
C ASN A 624 -2.01 8.42 -26.19
N LEU A 625 -2.00 7.30 -26.91
CA LEU A 625 -1.08 6.19 -26.68
C LEU A 625 -0.24 5.99 -27.94
N ASN A 626 1.01 5.58 -27.76
CA ASN A 626 1.93 5.38 -28.88
C ASN A 626 1.79 3.97 -29.49
N GLN A 627 2.43 3.76 -30.64
CA GLN A 627 2.39 2.52 -31.44
C GLN A 627 2.92 1.23 -30.76
N TYR A 628 3.46 1.31 -29.54
CA TYR A 628 3.86 0.14 -28.75
C TYR A 628 2.82 -0.23 -27.68
N VAL A 629 1.73 0.52 -27.56
CA VAL A 629 0.67 0.29 -26.58
C VAL A 629 -0.59 -0.19 -27.32
N PHE A 630 -0.97 -1.42 -27.04
CA PHE A 630 -2.18 -2.07 -27.56
C PHE A 630 -3.17 -2.31 -26.42
N ARG A 631 -4.46 -2.48 -26.73
CA ARG A 631 -5.52 -2.70 -25.74
C ARG A 631 -6.48 -3.79 -26.20
N THR A 632 -6.71 -4.80 -25.37
CA THR A 632 -7.71 -5.85 -25.64
C THR A 632 -9.13 -5.57 -25.17
N PRO A 633 -9.42 -4.71 -24.17
CA PRO A 633 -10.78 -4.25 -23.97
C PRO A 633 -11.15 -3.21 -25.04
N THR A 634 -12.44 -3.00 -25.23
CA THR A 634 -12.93 -1.88 -26.05
C THR A 634 -12.56 -0.54 -25.43
N ASN A 635 -12.44 0.44 -26.31
CA ASN A 635 -12.42 1.84 -25.93
C ASN A 635 -13.81 2.25 -25.42
N ASP A 636 -13.88 2.99 -24.30
CA ASP A 636 -15.12 3.44 -23.66
C ASP A 636 -16.06 4.21 -24.59
N GLY A 637 -15.54 4.81 -25.67
CA GLY A 637 -16.36 5.44 -26.70
C GLY A 637 -17.47 4.55 -27.26
N ILE A 638 -17.18 3.25 -27.38
CA ILE A 638 -18.15 2.27 -27.86
C ILE A 638 -19.16 1.96 -26.74
N ALA A 639 -18.66 1.60 -25.57
CA ALA A 639 -19.48 1.20 -24.42
C ALA A 639 -20.43 2.33 -23.95
N ILE A 640 -19.96 3.59 -23.96
CA ILE A 640 -20.75 4.77 -23.60
C ILE A 640 -21.80 5.07 -24.65
N LYS A 641 -21.50 4.89 -25.94
CA LYS A 641 -22.49 5.04 -27.01
C LYS A 641 -23.64 4.05 -26.82
N ASP A 642 -23.33 2.80 -26.49
CA ASP A 642 -24.36 1.77 -26.25
C ASP A 642 -25.17 2.07 -24.99
N LEU A 643 -24.50 2.53 -23.92
CA LEU A 643 -25.16 2.98 -22.70
C LEU A 643 -26.15 4.12 -22.96
N VAL A 644 -25.73 5.14 -23.72
CA VAL A 644 -26.57 6.29 -24.09
C VAL A 644 -27.74 5.86 -24.98
N ASN A 645 -27.50 4.99 -25.96
CA ASN A 645 -28.57 4.43 -26.80
C ASN A 645 -29.60 3.67 -25.97
N TYR A 646 -29.15 2.85 -25.01
CA TYR A 646 -30.02 2.13 -24.09
C TYR A 646 -30.84 3.10 -23.24
N MET A 647 -30.17 4.05 -22.59
CA MET A 647 -30.79 5.07 -21.73
C MET A 647 -31.89 5.85 -22.48
N VAL A 648 -31.63 6.24 -23.73
CA VAL A 648 -32.57 7.07 -24.51
C VAL A 648 -33.66 6.25 -25.16
N ARG A 649 -33.31 5.17 -25.86
CA ARG A 649 -34.27 4.40 -26.68
C ARG A 649 -35.09 3.42 -25.84
N LYS A 650 -34.53 2.87 -24.76
CA LYS A 650 -35.21 1.88 -23.92
C LYS A 650 -35.80 2.51 -22.67
N LEU A 651 -35.07 3.37 -21.98
CA LEU A 651 -35.57 3.99 -20.74
C LEU A 651 -36.29 5.32 -20.96
N GLY A 652 -36.19 5.92 -22.16
CA GLY A 652 -36.74 7.25 -22.43
C GLY A 652 -36.06 8.36 -21.61
N LYS A 653 -34.89 8.08 -21.04
CA LYS A 653 -34.13 9.01 -20.20
C LYS A 653 -33.18 9.78 -21.08
N THR A 654 -33.22 11.10 -20.98
CA THR A 654 -32.36 11.98 -21.78
C THR A 654 -31.38 12.73 -20.92
N GLU A 655 -31.76 13.14 -19.69
CA GLU A 655 -30.91 13.89 -18.75
C GLU A 655 -30.20 12.99 -17.74
N ALA A 656 -29.04 13.44 -17.24
CA ALA A 656 -28.27 12.71 -16.22
C ALA A 656 -27.43 13.62 -15.34
N ALA A 657 -27.09 13.14 -14.14
CA ALA A 657 -26.00 13.66 -13.32
C ALA A 657 -24.82 12.68 -13.39
N ILE A 658 -23.60 13.20 -13.51
CA ILE A 658 -22.36 12.41 -13.48
C ILE A 658 -21.48 12.83 -12.31
N VAL A 659 -21.04 11.83 -11.55
CA VAL A 659 -20.03 11.95 -10.52
C VAL A 659 -18.77 11.27 -11.02
N TYR A 660 -17.75 12.06 -11.31
CA TYR A 660 -16.50 11.61 -11.93
C TYR A 660 -15.30 12.01 -11.08
N ASP A 661 -14.15 11.40 -11.30
CA ASP A 661 -12.88 11.73 -10.68
C ASP A 661 -12.06 12.64 -11.59
N SER A 662 -11.85 13.90 -11.19
CA SER A 662 -11.08 14.86 -11.99
C SER A 662 -9.56 14.63 -11.96
N SER A 663 -9.05 13.76 -11.09
CA SER A 663 -7.63 13.42 -11.01
C SER A 663 -7.22 12.43 -12.09
N GLY A 664 -8.11 11.51 -12.49
CA GLY A 664 -7.79 10.38 -13.35
C GLY A 664 -8.21 10.52 -14.82
N SER A 665 -7.41 9.96 -15.73
CA SER A 665 -7.65 10.10 -17.17
C SER A 665 -8.84 9.28 -17.65
N TYR A 666 -9.08 8.10 -17.06
CA TYR A 666 -10.22 7.26 -17.45
C TYR A 666 -11.52 7.99 -17.18
N SER A 667 -11.71 8.43 -15.93
CA SER A 667 -12.94 9.09 -15.51
C SER A 667 -13.19 10.42 -16.25
N LYS A 668 -12.15 11.23 -16.44
CA LYS A 668 -12.23 12.46 -17.25
C LYS A 668 -12.69 12.20 -18.68
N THR A 669 -12.13 11.19 -19.34
CA THR A 669 -12.50 10.88 -20.72
C THR A 669 -13.88 10.25 -20.85
N TYR A 670 -14.30 9.46 -19.85
CA TYR A 670 -15.65 8.92 -19.78
C TYR A 670 -16.68 10.05 -19.70
N ARG A 671 -16.46 11.03 -18.82
CA ARG A 671 -17.34 12.20 -18.69
C ARG A 671 -17.49 12.96 -20.01
N GLU A 672 -16.37 13.27 -20.66
CA GLU A 672 -16.41 14.00 -21.94
C GLU A 672 -17.14 13.20 -23.01
N GLU A 673 -16.90 11.89 -23.11
CA GLU A 673 -17.61 11.05 -24.08
C GLU A 673 -19.11 10.96 -23.78
N LEU A 674 -19.50 10.78 -22.52
CA LEU A 674 -20.91 10.77 -22.14
C LEU A 674 -21.59 12.08 -22.53
N LYS A 675 -20.94 13.21 -22.26
CA LYS A 675 -21.41 14.55 -22.64
C LYS A 675 -21.59 14.67 -24.14
N ASN A 676 -20.60 14.25 -24.93
CA ASN A 676 -20.65 14.36 -26.39
C ASN A 676 -21.69 13.43 -27.01
N GLN A 677 -21.82 12.20 -26.53
CA GLN A 677 -22.85 11.26 -26.99
C GLN A 677 -24.26 11.77 -26.68
N LEU A 678 -24.49 12.31 -25.47
CA LEU A 678 -25.76 12.94 -25.09
C LEU A 678 -26.12 14.15 -25.97
N GLN A 679 -25.13 14.98 -26.30
CA GLN A 679 -25.33 16.16 -27.17
C GLN A 679 -25.61 15.79 -28.64
N SER A 680 -25.22 14.60 -29.07
CA SER A 680 -25.35 14.15 -30.47
C SER A 680 -26.68 13.47 -30.79
N ILE A 681 -27.59 13.34 -29.82
CA ILE A 681 -28.87 12.65 -29.99
C ILE A 681 -29.82 13.48 -30.89
N GLU A 682 -30.41 12.82 -31.88
CA GLU A 682 -31.29 13.43 -32.88
C GLU A 682 -32.44 14.25 -32.25
N ASN A 683 -32.54 15.51 -32.71
CA ASN A 683 -33.51 16.58 -32.40
C ASN A 683 -32.94 17.84 -31.71
N GLY A 684 -31.61 17.99 -31.61
CA GLY A 684 -31.01 19.30 -31.30
C GLY A 684 -31.40 19.89 -29.94
N ARG A 685 -31.95 19.06 -29.04
CA ARG A 685 -32.12 19.43 -27.63
C ARG A 685 -30.76 19.23 -26.97
N LEU A 686 -30.11 20.34 -26.62
CA LEU A 686 -29.10 20.33 -25.57
C LEU A 686 -29.71 19.63 -24.35
N ILE A 687 -29.12 18.52 -23.93
CA ILE A 687 -29.54 17.84 -22.71
C ILE A 687 -28.56 18.20 -21.60
N ASN A 688 -29.10 18.67 -20.47
CA ASN A 688 -28.33 19.01 -19.28
C ASN A 688 -27.61 17.78 -18.72
N LEU A 689 -26.30 17.93 -18.51
CA LEU A 689 -25.47 17.00 -17.74
C LEU A 689 -24.96 17.75 -16.51
N SER A 690 -25.41 17.35 -15.33
CA SER A 690 -24.89 17.92 -14.07
C SER A 690 -23.59 17.21 -13.69
N GLU A 691 -22.51 17.96 -13.55
CA GLU A 691 -21.16 17.42 -13.37
C GLU A 691 -20.63 17.68 -11.96
N CYS A 692 -20.17 16.63 -11.27
CA CYS A 692 -19.58 16.73 -9.93
C CYS A 692 -18.29 15.93 -9.79
N ASP A 693 -17.39 16.43 -8.94
CA ASP A 693 -16.04 15.90 -8.80
C ASP A 693 -15.87 15.13 -7.48
N LEU A 694 -15.67 13.83 -7.62
CA LEU A 694 -15.48 12.86 -6.55
C LEU A 694 -14.11 13.00 -5.86
N PHE A 695 -13.09 13.49 -6.56
CA PHE A 695 -11.75 13.64 -5.99
C PHE A 695 -11.74 14.78 -4.96
N ASN A 696 -12.22 15.95 -5.37
CA ASN A 696 -12.23 17.17 -4.54
C ASN A 696 -13.50 17.35 -3.70
N ASN A 697 -14.45 16.41 -3.75
CA ASN A 697 -15.80 16.52 -3.17
C ASN A 697 -16.58 17.76 -3.64
N ALA A 698 -16.28 18.28 -4.83
CA ALA A 698 -16.94 19.47 -5.33
C ALA A 698 -18.35 19.15 -5.81
N ASN A 699 -19.35 19.82 -5.21
CA ASN A 699 -20.77 19.73 -5.56
C ASN A 699 -21.40 18.33 -5.42
N LEU A 700 -20.79 17.39 -4.68
CA LEU A 700 -21.29 16.01 -4.60
C LEU A 700 -22.72 15.91 -4.08
N GLU A 701 -23.05 16.61 -2.99
CA GLU A 701 -24.41 16.67 -2.44
C GLU A 701 -25.41 17.18 -3.48
N ASN A 702 -25.03 18.22 -4.23
CA ASN A 702 -25.85 18.79 -5.29
C ASN A 702 -26.11 17.82 -6.45
N CYS A 703 -25.12 17.03 -6.91
CA CYS A 703 -25.39 16.04 -7.96
C CYS A 703 -26.28 14.90 -7.47
N VAL A 704 -26.09 14.43 -6.24
CA VAL A 704 -26.96 13.39 -5.67
C VAL A 704 -28.39 13.94 -5.50
N GLU A 705 -28.53 15.19 -5.08
CA GLU A 705 -29.83 15.85 -4.98
C GLU A 705 -30.50 16.04 -6.34
N ILE A 706 -29.79 16.60 -7.33
CA ILE A 706 -30.28 16.76 -8.70
C ILE A 706 -30.67 15.41 -9.30
N ALA A 707 -29.85 14.37 -9.10
CA ALA A 707 -30.15 13.03 -9.56
C ALA A 707 -31.45 12.49 -8.95
N ASN A 708 -31.64 12.67 -7.64
CA ASN A 708 -32.81 12.17 -6.94
C ASN A 708 -34.09 12.96 -7.23
N GLN A 709 -33.99 14.28 -7.44
CA GLN A 709 -35.15 15.17 -7.51
C GLN A 709 -35.52 15.62 -8.93
N ILE A 710 -34.56 15.65 -9.86
CA ILE A 710 -34.72 16.31 -11.16
C ILE A 710 -34.54 15.33 -12.32
N VAL A 711 -33.36 14.72 -12.45
CA VAL A 711 -32.98 13.99 -13.68
C VAL A 711 -33.22 12.47 -13.59
N ASN A 712 -33.37 11.91 -12.37
CA ASN A 712 -33.60 10.48 -12.10
C ASN A 712 -32.55 9.52 -12.69
N VAL A 713 -31.38 10.02 -13.06
CA VAL A 713 -30.25 9.24 -13.56
C VAL A 713 -28.95 9.74 -12.91
N LEU A 714 -28.19 8.81 -12.33
CA LEU A 714 -26.86 9.08 -11.76
C LEU A 714 -25.83 8.14 -12.37
N VAL A 715 -24.76 8.71 -12.92
CA VAL A 715 -23.63 7.98 -13.49
C VAL A 715 -22.41 8.13 -12.57
N LEU A 716 -21.90 7.02 -12.03
CA LEU A 716 -20.74 7.00 -11.13
C LEU A 716 -19.49 6.47 -11.86
N VAL A 717 -18.43 7.28 -11.93
CA VAL A 717 -17.21 6.92 -12.66
C VAL A 717 -15.98 7.16 -11.79
N PRO A 718 -15.73 6.36 -10.75
CA PRO A 718 -14.56 6.54 -9.90
C PRO A 718 -13.28 5.99 -10.55
N GLU A 719 -12.13 6.55 -10.15
CA GLU A 719 -10.85 5.82 -10.25
C GLU A 719 -10.70 4.85 -9.07
N THR A 720 -9.58 4.13 -9.04
CA THR A 720 -9.24 3.13 -8.02
C THR A 720 -8.92 3.75 -6.66
N GLY A 721 -9.04 2.96 -5.59
CA GLY A 721 -8.69 3.39 -4.23
C GLY A 721 -9.73 4.32 -3.62
N VAL A 722 -9.32 5.55 -3.25
CA VAL A 722 -10.15 6.46 -2.44
C VAL A 722 -11.48 6.80 -3.11
N THR A 723 -11.45 7.15 -4.40
CA THR A 723 -12.68 7.51 -5.14
C THR A 723 -13.59 6.32 -5.37
N PHE A 724 -13.04 5.12 -5.53
CA PHE A 724 -13.83 3.89 -5.59
C PHE A 724 -14.65 3.70 -4.29
N ASN A 725 -14.01 3.86 -3.14
CA ASN A 725 -14.68 3.77 -1.84
C ASN A 725 -15.73 4.87 -1.65
N LYS A 726 -15.47 6.10 -2.12
CA LYS A 726 -16.47 7.17 -2.10
C LYS A 726 -17.69 6.83 -2.97
N ALA A 727 -17.48 6.27 -4.17
CA ALA A 727 -18.57 5.83 -5.02
C ALA A 727 -19.39 4.70 -4.38
N LEU A 728 -18.74 3.74 -3.70
CA LEU A 728 -19.43 2.74 -2.89
C LEU A 728 -20.30 3.37 -1.80
N GLY A 729 -19.81 4.42 -1.12
CA GLY A 729 -20.61 5.15 -0.12
C GLY A 729 -21.84 5.86 -0.71
N ILE A 730 -21.73 6.38 -1.94
CA ILE A 730 -22.87 6.97 -2.66
C ILE A 730 -23.91 5.89 -2.99
N LEU A 731 -23.48 4.73 -3.49
CA LEU A 731 -24.37 3.60 -3.77
C LEU A 731 -25.03 3.07 -2.48
N ASP A 732 -24.28 2.98 -1.38
CA ASP A 732 -24.80 2.49 -0.09
C ASP A 732 -25.80 3.44 0.56
N SER A 733 -25.70 4.73 0.26
CA SER A 733 -26.65 5.75 0.72
C SER A 733 -27.90 5.85 -0.15
N ASN A 734 -27.98 5.08 -1.25
CA ASN A 734 -29.14 5.10 -2.13
C ASN A 734 -30.35 4.42 -1.48
N ASN A 735 -31.30 5.24 -1.02
CA ASN A 735 -32.59 4.80 -0.51
C ASN A 735 -33.75 5.12 -1.48
N ALA A 736 -33.46 5.68 -2.66
CA ALA A 736 -34.47 6.16 -3.60
C ALA A 736 -34.93 5.04 -4.54
N SER A 737 -36.22 4.71 -4.52
CA SER A 737 -36.81 3.64 -5.34
C SER A 737 -36.89 3.95 -6.84
N ASN A 738 -36.69 5.20 -7.26
CA ASN A 738 -36.87 5.67 -8.65
C ASN A 738 -35.60 6.19 -9.33
N LEU A 739 -34.43 6.09 -8.70
CA LEU A 739 -33.16 6.53 -9.30
C LEU A 739 -32.59 5.43 -10.21
N THR A 740 -32.33 5.75 -11.48
CA THR A 740 -31.59 4.85 -12.37
C THR A 740 -30.09 5.06 -12.17
N LEU A 741 -29.40 4.02 -11.73
CA LEU A 741 -27.97 4.07 -11.45
C LEU A 741 -27.16 3.44 -12.59
N PHE A 742 -26.19 4.19 -13.10
CA PHE A 742 -25.18 3.71 -14.03
C PHE A 742 -23.78 3.86 -13.45
N GLY A 743 -22.87 2.98 -13.85
CA GLY A 743 -21.47 3.01 -13.43
C GLY A 743 -20.51 2.85 -14.58
N GLY A 744 -19.28 3.31 -14.40
CA GLY A 744 -18.16 2.91 -15.26
C GLY A 744 -17.65 1.50 -14.92
N ASP A 745 -16.87 0.89 -15.83
CA ASP A 745 -16.38 -0.49 -15.71
C ASP A 745 -15.55 -0.77 -14.44
N SER A 746 -14.98 0.27 -13.84
CA SER A 746 -14.24 0.21 -12.57
C SER A 746 -15.10 -0.26 -11.39
N LEU A 747 -16.43 -0.12 -11.48
CA LEU A 747 -17.38 -0.56 -10.45
C LEU A 747 -17.83 -2.02 -10.61
N TYR A 748 -17.47 -2.72 -11.69
CA TYR A 748 -17.73 -4.15 -11.81
C TYR A 748 -16.89 -4.92 -10.77
N SER A 749 -17.49 -5.27 -9.63
CA SER A 749 -16.79 -5.83 -8.48
C SER A 749 -17.74 -6.53 -7.50
N LYS A 750 -17.20 -7.47 -6.71
CA LYS A 750 -17.96 -8.12 -5.63
C LYS A 750 -18.39 -7.13 -4.53
N ALA A 751 -17.60 -6.08 -4.31
CA ALA A 751 -17.93 -5.01 -3.36
C ALA A 751 -19.24 -4.31 -3.69
N VAL A 752 -19.55 -4.11 -4.98
CA VAL A 752 -20.85 -3.57 -5.42
C VAL A 752 -21.97 -4.58 -5.21
N GLU A 753 -21.79 -5.84 -5.64
CA GLU A 753 -22.80 -6.89 -5.44
C GLU A 753 -23.15 -7.08 -3.95
N ASN A 754 -22.17 -6.96 -3.06
CA ASN A 754 -22.34 -7.11 -1.62
C ASN A 754 -23.20 -5.99 -0.97
N GLN A 755 -23.52 -4.91 -1.70
CA GLN A 755 -24.45 -3.88 -1.21
C GLN A 755 -25.92 -4.30 -1.27
N GLY A 756 -26.22 -5.49 -1.79
CA GLY A 756 -27.54 -6.08 -1.69
C GLY A 756 -28.57 -5.34 -2.56
N GLN A 757 -29.81 -5.29 -2.07
CA GLN A 757 -30.94 -4.67 -2.77
C GLN A 757 -30.74 -3.18 -3.10
N LYS A 758 -29.81 -2.46 -2.45
CA LYS A 758 -29.52 -1.03 -2.71
C LYS A 758 -28.99 -0.76 -4.12
N VAL A 759 -28.31 -1.75 -4.69
CA VAL A 759 -27.74 -1.70 -6.04
C VAL A 759 -28.59 -2.48 -7.05
N GLN A 760 -29.81 -2.89 -6.69
CA GLN A 760 -30.72 -3.56 -7.62
C GLN A 760 -30.90 -2.74 -8.91
N ASN A 761 -30.73 -3.40 -10.07
CA ASN A 761 -30.73 -2.79 -11.41
C ASN A 761 -29.61 -1.78 -11.67
N PHE A 762 -28.55 -1.75 -10.85
CA PHE A 762 -27.36 -0.95 -11.13
C PHE A 762 -26.67 -1.45 -12.40
N MET A 763 -26.52 -0.58 -13.39
CA MET A 763 -26.08 -0.95 -14.75
C MET A 763 -24.66 -0.48 -15.06
N ILE A 764 -23.86 -1.33 -15.68
CA ILE A 764 -22.47 -1.04 -16.07
C ILE A 764 -22.21 -1.58 -17.49
N PRO A 765 -21.66 -0.78 -18.41
CA PRO A 765 -21.11 -1.29 -19.66
C PRO A 765 -19.73 -1.92 -19.40
N ILE A 766 -19.51 -3.14 -19.88
CA ILE A 766 -18.24 -3.87 -19.75
C ILE A 766 -17.82 -4.51 -21.08
N PRO A 767 -16.52 -4.79 -21.30
CA PRO A 767 -16.03 -5.32 -22.58
C PRO A 767 -16.49 -6.74 -22.93
N TRP A 768 -16.87 -7.54 -21.94
CA TRP A 768 -17.24 -8.95 -22.13
C TRP A 768 -18.04 -9.46 -20.93
N PHE A 769 -18.93 -10.43 -21.14
CA PHE A 769 -19.60 -11.14 -20.06
C PHE A 769 -19.77 -12.62 -20.44
N GLN A 770 -19.71 -13.49 -19.43
CA GLN A 770 -19.79 -14.94 -19.62
C GLN A 770 -21.13 -15.35 -20.24
N ASN A 771 -21.11 -16.26 -21.21
CA ASN A 771 -22.29 -16.84 -21.82
C ASN A 771 -22.79 -18.04 -21.00
N GLU A 772 -23.98 -17.94 -20.42
CA GLU A 772 -24.56 -19.02 -19.61
C GLU A 772 -25.13 -20.18 -20.45
N SER A 773 -25.49 -19.93 -21.73
CA SER A 773 -26.22 -20.92 -22.56
C SER A 773 -25.33 -21.74 -23.49
N ASN A 774 -24.17 -21.20 -23.91
CA ASN A 774 -23.24 -21.91 -24.78
C ASN A 774 -21.80 -21.53 -24.43
N GLN A 775 -21.11 -22.41 -23.70
CA GLN A 775 -19.74 -22.15 -23.25
C GLN A 775 -18.75 -22.23 -24.41
N THR A 776 -17.98 -21.16 -24.60
CA THR A 776 -16.82 -21.11 -25.46
C THR A 776 -15.69 -22.02 -24.93
N PRO A 777 -14.72 -22.42 -25.78
CA PRO A 777 -13.52 -23.12 -25.34
C PRO A 777 -12.79 -22.45 -24.17
N PHE A 778 -12.76 -21.10 -24.15
CA PHE A 778 -12.16 -20.34 -23.06
C PHE A 778 -12.91 -20.56 -21.74
N GLU A 779 -14.24 -20.44 -21.75
CA GLU A 779 -15.08 -20.59 -20.56
C GLU A 779 -15.04 -22.02 -20.02
N SER A 780 -15.09 -23.03 -20.89
CA SER A 780 -14.97 -24.42 -20.48
C SER A 780 -13.60 -24.74 -19.87
N ASP A 781 -12.52 -24.20 -20.44
CA ASP A 781 -11.18 -24.35 -19.87
C ASP A 781 -11.05 -23.58 -18.54
N ALA A 782 -11.66 -22.39 -18.44
CA ALA A 782 -11.66 -21.57 -17.23
C ALA A 782 -12.39 -22.27 -16.08
N GLN A 783 -13.57 -22.82 -16.33
CA GLN A 783 -14.33 -23.57 -15.33
C GLN A 783 -13.52 -24.75 -14.76
N LYS A 784 -12.77 -25.44 -15.62
CA LYS A 784 -11.93 -26.57 -15.22
C LYS A 784 -10.71 -26.17 -14.40
N LEU A 785 -10.06 -25.06 -14.75
CA LEU A 785 -8.89 -24.58 -14.02
C LEU A 785 -9.25 -23.95 -12.68
N TRP A 786 -10.25 -23.07 -12.69
CA TRP A 786 -10.49 -22.14 -11.60
C TRP A 786 -11.57 -22.61 -10.64
N ASN A 787 -12.45 -23.51 -11.08
CA ASN A 787 -13.66 -23.88 -10.34
C ASN A 787 -14.43 -22.65 -9.80
N ALA A 788 -14.41 -21.56 -10.56
CA ALA A 788 -14.94 -20.26 -10.20
C ALA A 788 -15.40 -19.55 -11.47
N GLN A 789 -16.36 -18.63 -11.33
CA GLN A 789 -16.74 -17.76 -12.43
C GLN A 789 -15.59 -16.81 -12.74
N VAL A 790 -15.33 -16.62 -14.04
CA VAL A 790 -14.35 -15.66 -14.55
C VAL A 790 -15.08 -14.44 -15.09
N ASN A 791 -14.41 -13.29 -15.08
CA ASN A 791 -15.01 -12.05 -15.53
C ASN A 791 -14.26 -11.44 -16.71
N TRP A 792 -14.70 -10.25 -17.12
CA TRP A 792 -14.12 -9.52 -18.24
C TRP A 792 -12.63 -9.23 -18.08
N ARG A 793 -12.12 -8.97 -16.87
CA ARG A 793 -10.68 -8.75 -16.64
C ARG A 793 -9.87 -10.02 -16.85
N THR A 794 -10.43 -11.17 -16.49
CA THR A 794 -9.85 -12.48 -16.82
C THR A 794 -9.83 -12.69 -18.34
N ALA A 795 -10.96 -12.49 -19.02
CA ALA A 795 -11.07 -12.67 -20.47
C ALA A 795 -10.12 -11.75 -21.25
N MET A 796 -10.08 -10.45 -20.92
CA MET A 796 -9.23 -9.49 -21.63
C MET A 796 -7.74 -9.69 -21.33
N SER A 797 -7.38 -10.23 -20.15
CA SER A 797 -6.00 -10.60 -19.81
C SER A 797 -5.54 -11.87 -20.52
N TYR A 798 -6.46 -12.82 -20.72
CA TYR A 798 -6.24 -13.97 -21.59
C TYR A 798 -5.98 -13.51 -23.03
N ASP A 799 -6.83 -12.64 -23.57
CA ASP A 799 -6.71 -12.08 -24.92
C ASP A 799 -5.39 -11.32 -25.12
N ALA A 800 -4.98 -10.53 -24.13
CA ALA A 800 -3.73 -9.77 -24.18
C ALA A 800 -2.52 -10.71 -24.27
N THR A 801 -2.55 -11.79 -23.49
CA THR A 801 -1.49 -12.80 -23.50
C THR A 801 -1.49 -13.61 -24.79
N MET A 802 -2.66 -14.04 -25.26
CA MET A 802 -2.81 -14.81 -26.51
C MET A 802 -2.37 -14.01 -27.74
N THR A 803 -2.63 -12.71 -27.76
CA THR A 803 -2.14 -11.78 -28.79
C THR A 803 -0.61 -11.78 -28.84
N ILE A 804 0.05 -11.65 -27.68
CA ILE A 804 1.51 -11.68 -27.61
C ILE A 804 2.03 -13.03 -28.08
N VAL A 805 1.43 -14.13 -27.60
CA VAL A 805 1.81 -15.50 -28.00
C VAL A 805 1.70 -15.70 -29.52
N GLU A 806 0.59 -15.27 -30.12
CA GLU A 806 0.36 -15.40 -31.56
C GLU A 806 1.30 -14.51 -32.36
N GLY A 807 1.53 -13.28 -31.90
CA GLY A 807 2.51 -12.38 -32.48
C GLY A 807 3.91 -12.98 -32.50
N LEU A 808 4.35 -13.57 -31.38
CA LEU A 808 5.65 -14.24 -31.26
C LEU A 808 5.77 -15.47 -32.18
N LYS A 809 4.68 -16.22 -32.41
CA LYS A 809 4.68 -17.36 -33.35
C LYS A 809 4.90 -16.93 -34.81
N ARG A 810 4.38 -15.76 -35.20
CA ARG A 810 4.50 -15.24 -36.58
C ARG A 810 5.88 -14.63 -36.88
N ILE A 811 6.74 -14.40 -35.88
CA ILE A 811 8.09 -13.86 -36.11
C ILE A 811 9.04 -14.97 -36.56
N ASP A 812 9.67 -14.81 -37.71
CA ASP A 812 10.74 -15.70 -38.18
C ASP A 812 12.04 -15.51 -37.38
N GLY A 813 12.73 -16.63 -37.11
CA GLY A 813 13.95 -16.63 -36.30
C GLY A 813 13.71 -16.34 -34.81
N ASN A 814 14.66 -15.67 -34.17
CA ASN A 814 14.56 -15.31 -32.76
C ASN A 814 13.64 -14.08 -32.57
N PRO A 815 12.59 -14.19 -31.74
CA PRO A 815 11.69 -13.06 -31.51
C PRO A 815 12.39 -11.83 -30.95
N THR A 816 11.99 -10.65 -31.44
CA THR A 816 12.48 -9.34 -30.96
C THR A 816 11.29 -8.45 -30.61
N ARG A 817 11.49 -7.48 -29.71
CA ARG A 817 10.43 -6.55 -29.32
C ARG A 817 9.89 -5.73 -30.49
N LYS A 818 10.79 -5.28 -31.39
CA LYS A 818 10.44 -4.57 -32.62
C LYS A 818 9.68 -5.47 -33.60
N GLY A 819 10.11 -6.73 -33.75
CA GLY A 819 9.41 -7.72 -34.59
C GLY A 819 7.99 -7.95 -34.10
N LEU A 820 7.81 -8.07 -32.78
CA LEU A 820 6.48 -8.22 -32.17
C LEU A 820 5.59 -7.01 -32.46
N GLN A 821 6.08 -5.79 -32.26
CA GLN A 821 5.29 -4.59 -32.57
C GLN A 821 4.86 -4.54 -34.05
N LYS A 822 5.76 -4.91 -34.97
CA LYS A 822 5.45 -4.96 -36.41
C LYS A 822 4.33 -5.96 -36.71
N VAL A 823 4.41 -7.16 -36.13
CA VAL A 823 3.40 -8.21 -36.33
C VAL A 823 2.04 -7.78 -35.77
N LEU A 824 1.98 -7.23 -34.55
CA LEU A 824 0.71 -6.81 -33.95
C LEU A 824 0.06 -5.62 -34.67
N SER A 825 0.84 -4.83 -35.42
CA SER A 825 0.33 -3.70 -36.19
C SER A 825 -0.04 -4.07 -37.63
N ALA A 826 0.15 -5.33 -38.04
CA ALA A 826 -0.17 -5.75 -39.39
C ALA A 826 -1.69 -5.87 -39.57
N GLU A 827 -2.21 -5.47 -40.73
CA GLU A 827 -3.66 -5.47 -41.01
C GLU A 827 -4.26 -6.88 -41.01
N ASP A 828 -3.45 -7.90 -41.28
CA ASP A 828 -3.80 -9.33 -41.28
C ASP A 828 -3.53 -10.02 -39.93
N PHE A 829 -3.15 -9.25 -38.89
CA PHE A 829 -2.97 -9.79 -37.56
C PHE A 829 -4.33 -10.17 -36.95
N SER A 830 -4.42 -11.40 -36.47
CA SER A 830 -5.58 -11.91 -35.75
C SER A 830 -5.14 -13.00 -34.79
N ALA A 831 -5.61 -12.95 -33.55
CA ALA A 831 -5.30 -13.93 -32.51
C ALA A 831 -6.58 -14.50 -31.89
N PRO A 832 -6.70 -15.83 -31.70
CA PRO A 832 -7.87 -16.39 -31.05
C PRO A 832 -7.94 -15.97 -29.57
N GLY A 833 -9.07 -15.41 -29.16
CA GLY A 833 -9.33 -14.94 -27.80
C GLY A 833 -10.56 -15.56 -27.15
N ALA A 834 -10.88 -15.07 -25.95
CA ALA A 834 -12.05 -15.36 -25.13
C ALA A 834 -13.31 -14.67 -25.68
N ALA A 835 -13.17 -13.45 -26.20
CA ALA A 835 -14.26 -12.68 -26.81
C ALA A 835 -14.18 -12.71 -28.35
N GLY A 836 -13.96 -13.89 -28.92
CA GLY A 836 -13.69 -14.08 -30.34
C GLY A 836 -12.25 -13.71 -30.73
N ASN A 837 -12.01 -13.52 -32.03
CA ASN A 837 -10.70 -13.13 -32.53
C ASN A 837 -10.34 -11.70 -32.11
N VAL A 838 -9.09 -11.50 -31.69
CA VAL A 838 -8.52 -10.22 -31.30
C VAL A 838 -7.76 -9.65 -32.50
N GLU A 839 -8.24 -8.50 -32.97
CA GLU A 839 -7.62 -7.68 -34.00
C GLU A 839 -7.43 -6.26 -33.45
N PHE A 840 -6.46 -5.52 -34.00
CA PHE A 840 -6.22 -4.13 -33.62
C PHE A 840 -6.50 -3.18 -34.76
N ASP A 841 -7.01 -2.00 -34.42
CA ASP A 841 -7.02 -0.87 -35.33
C ASP A 841 -5.62 -0.27 -35.50
N GLN A 842 -5.49 0.72 -36.37
CA GLN A 842 -4.21 1.40 -36.63
C GLN A 842 -3.62 2.12 -35.39
N ASN A 843 -4.41 2.30 -34.33
CA ASN A 843 -3.99 2.94 -33.08
C ASN A 843 -3.61 1.92 -31.99
N GLY A 844 -3.81 0.63 -32.23
CA GLY A 844 -3.60 -0.46 -31.28
C GLY A 844 -4.78 -0.72 -30.35
N ASP A 845 -5.95 -0.11 -30.57
CA ASP A 845 -7.16 -0.46 -29.82
C ASP A 845 -7.84 -1.68 -30.44
N ARG A 846 -8.59 -2.45 -29.65
CA ARG A 846 -9.35 -3.59 -30.18
C ARG A 846 -10.31 -3.14 -31.27
N LYS A 847 -10.19 -3.76 -32.43
CA LYS A 847 -11.06 -3.54 -33.58
C LYS A 847 -12.39 -4.25 -33.35
N ILE A 848 -13.48 -3.52 -33.54
CA ILE A 848 -14.83 -4.07 -33.57
C ILE A 848 -15.24 -4.29 -35.02
N THR A 849 -15.75 -5.48 -35.30
CA THR A 849 -16.29 -5.90 -36.59
C THR A 849 -17.73 -6.35 -36.40
N PRO A 850 -18.59 -6.30 -37.43
CA PRO A 850 -19.97 -6.78 -37.31
C PRO A 850 -20.10 -8.21 -36.79
N GLU A 851 -19.10 -9.06 -37.06
CA GLU A 851 -19.06 -10.45 -36.62
C GLU A 851 -18.78 -10.61 -35.12
N ASN A 852 -18.05 -9.67 -34.49
CA ASN A 852 -17.69 -9.73 -33.07
C ASN A 852 -18.41 -8.69 -32.20
N ASP A 853 -19.20 -7.80 -32.79
CA ASP A 853 -19.98 -6.75 -32.11
C ASP A 853 -20.95 -7.32 -31.05
N ALA A 854 -21.53 -8.50 -31.29
CA ALA A 854 -22.40 -9.17 -30.33
C ALA A 854 -21.65 -9.83 -29.15
N GLU A 855 -20.35 -10.06 -29.29
CA GLU A 855 -19.46 -10.73 -28.33
C GLU A 855 -18.61 -9.75 -27.52
N ILE A 856 -18.44 -8.52 -28.01
CA ILE A 856 -17.58 -7.49 -27.42
C ILE A 856 -18.41 -6.27 -27.04
N GLY A 857 -18.43 -5.93 -25.76
CA GLY A 857 -19.22 -4.81 -25.23
C GLY A 857 -20.64 -5.25 -24.88
N VAL A 858 -20.96 -5.24 -23.59
CA VAL A 858 -22.31 -5.57 -23.10
C VAL A 858 -22.66 -4.68 -21.91
N ILE A 859 -23.95 -4.44 -21.71
CA ILE A 859 -24.47 -3.84 -20.48
C ILE A 859 -24.83 -4.98 -19.54
N VAL A 860 -24.31 -4.91 -18.32
CA VAL A 860 -24.74 -5.79 -17.21
C VAL A 860 -25.52 -4.99 -16.20
N GLU A 861 -26.41 -5.66 -15.47
CA GLU A 861 -27.13 -5.10 -14.34
C GLU A 861 -27.02 -6.00 -13.12
N VAL A 862 -27.08 -5.43 -11.92
CA VAL A 862 -27.18 -6.22 -10.70
C VAL A 862 -28.61 -6.70 -10.52
N LYS A 863 -28.78 -8.01 -10.30
CA LYS A 863 -30.05 -8.62 -9.85
C LYS A 863 -29.84 -9.33 -8.53
N CYS A 864 -30.78 -9.14 -7.62
CA CYS A 864 -30.82 -9.73 -6.30
C CYS A 864 -32.01 -10.67 -6.15
N ASP A 865 -31.81 -11.82 -5.49
CA ASP A 865 -32.89 -12.72 -5.11
C ASP A 865 -33.81 -12.10 -4.03
N ASN A 866 -35.00 -12.68 -3.81
CA ASN A 866 -35.97 -12.14 -2.83
C ASN A 866 -35.42 -12.12 -1.38
N PRO A 867 -35.83 -11.15 -0.53
CA PRO A 867 -35.36 -11.00 0.86
C PRO A 867 -35.61 -12.25 1.73
N PRO A 868 -34.85 -12.46 2.84
CA PRO A 868 -34.07 -11.47 3.58
C PRO A 868 -32.55 -11.44 3.30
N SER A 869 -32.01 -12.34 2.50
CA SER A 869 -30.56 -12.48 2.25
C SER A 869 -30.20 -12.54 0.76
N GLY A 870 -31.02 -11.96 -0.11
CA GLY A 870 -30.93 -12.17 -1.56
C GLY A 870 -29.52 -12.01 -2.11
N ASN A 871 -28.94 -13.08 -2.65
CA ASN A 871 -27.65 -13.02 -3.32
C ASN A 871 -27.79 -12.11 -4.53
N CYS A 872 -26.95 -11.08 -4.60
CA CYS A 872 -26.88 -10.20 -5.75
C CYS A 872 -25.72 -10.59 -6.65
N ARG A 873 -25.95 -10.53 -7.96
CA ARG A 873 -24.92 -10.76 -8.98
C ARG A 873 -25.16 -9.89 -10.20
N PHE A 874 -24.09 -9.55 -10.91
CA PHE A 874 -24.23 -9.01 -12.26
C PHE A 874 -24.82 -10.07 -13.20
N VAL A 875 -25.76 -9.65 -14.05
CA VAL A 875 -26.32 -10.44 -15.15
C VAL A 875 -26.34 -9.60 -16.42
N ARG A 876 -26.28 -10.25 -17.58
CA ARG A 876 -26.34 -9.55 -18.88
C ARG A 876 -27.73 -8.95 -19.09
N VAL A 877 -27.78 -7.68 -19.49
CA VAL A 877 -29.02 -7.06 -19.99
C VAL A 877 -29.28 -7.60 -21.40
N PRO A 878 -30.46 -8.18 -21.70
CA PRO A 878 -30.76 -8.72 -23.03
C PRO A 878 -30.64 -7.64 -24.12
N GLN A 879 -29.84 -7.90 -25.15
CA GLN A 879 -29.87 -7.11 -26.38
C GLN A 879 -31.16 -7.48 -27.14
N GLN A 880 -31.99 -6.47 -27.43
CA GLN A 880 -33.25 -6.63 -28.19
C GLN A 880 -33.08 -6.15 -29.62
#